data_AF-A0A5C7UDH2-F1
#
_entry.id   AF-A0A5C7UDH2-F1
#
_cell.length_a   1.000
_cell.length_b   1.000
_cell.length_c   1.000
_cell.angle_alpha   90.00
_cell.angle_beta   90.00
_cell.angle_gamma   90.00
#
_symmetry.space_group_name_H-M   'P 1'
#
loop_
_entity.id
_entity.type
_entity.pdbx_description
1 polymer ?
#
loop_
_entity_poly.entity_id
_entity_poly.type
_entity_poly.pdbx_seq_one_letter_code
_entity_poly.pdbx_strand_id
1 'polypeptide(L)'
;MKISDILSKKAAPAGSTAGLIQSLTDTANKNGGRWFDKTTAGRVASFESLDNAEAERGASALQDIDASLKRLSIEHFGGDVGMGSGISKAQQAAGQWAAVMGSNPQAFLGRDMSAMAAVEGNTMVPTTESYFNRGNYSEEAFDERENRNAPVFAVAYNIQAARQDQFGEAFFPTITVAPDQIGFEVVARLIMIYQDIKRNVSGKIEDFKKRNLMHATIDPSILQLDDNKIIPVLQPALVGGVANPNANAQFFDAVVGPQTIVFKGESVTTAPLAFGKEFSLLGLAQRDSLIQSGLLDSTAAIEPTVYLDNLYLNLDPADATPTNNNLIKFNVKSLPTSNFVFSQQSNYRVMSLVFETEYVHVRSTTLALNGAAPAPISAQPANHAVRLKLKVFGTVNLELGNTSLTAGEVTVMSVKDTTTGAELDLTTGAGATTAALYANAVLSSYDLDARLTNSNHVQRGQLLDVTYQRDQYPVPLRGPITALRPVQQSDSEDANGVEALVTATRYYTSAQAVEKLLETSNLLSEVVTNLDTFEKLPALLGVGRHYFKPFYENVSINMATDLDSVKSHERSADMRAVLVNKLRDLVYRMYQETGYMAVLQSKYEGQTVKPTVIIGCDIYLAQWLLVEGDIRTLGNDFDVVVVSTPNLKMSGKIFVAFGDPTGNNENVANPMHFGNMAWCPELVVNLPISRSQTTVREMRVQPRFQHFVNQPILAQMTVTGISNVVAKKVTSNWKAM
;
A
#
# COMPACT_ATOMS: atom_id res chain seq x y z
N MET A 1 18.30 1.13 -70.59
CA MET A 1 17.47 1.44 -69.42
C MET A 1 16.99 2.88 -69.57
N LYS A 2 15.69 3.14 -69.70
CA LYS A 2 15.18 4.48 -70.02
C LYS A 2 15.15 5.33 -68.75
N ILE A 3 15.52 6.61 -68.86
CA ILE A 3 15.52 7.61 -67.77
C ILE A 3 14.12 7.77 -67.13
N SER A 4 13.06 7.35 -67.82
CA SER A 4 11.69 7.27 -67.29
C SER A 4 11.53 6.31 -66.10
N ASP A 5 12.39 5.30 -65.97
CA ASP A 5 12.25 4.28 -64.93
C ASP A 5 12.83 4.73 -63.58
N ILE A 6 13.71 5.74 -63.57
CA ILE A 6 14.38 6.26 -62.37
C ILE A 6 13.50 7.29 -61.64
N LEU A 7 12.59 7.98 -62.33
CA LEU A 7 11.72 8.99 -61.72
C LEU A 7 10.46 8.42 -61.03
N SER A 8 10.18 7.11 -61.16
CA SER A 8 8.99 6.48 -60.58
C SER A 8 9.17 5.93 -59.16
N LYS A 9 10.42 5.84 -58.66
CA LYS A 9 10.72 5.38 -57.30
C LYS A 9 11.17 6.55 -56.43
N LYS A 10 10.24 7.41 -56.05
CA LYS A 10 10.47 8.35 -54.95
C LYS A 10 10.45 7.54 -53.65
N ALA A 11 11.62 7.14 -53.16
CA ALA A 11 11.74 6.47 -51.86
C ALA A 11 11.14 7.39 -50.80
N ALA A 12 10.17 6.88 -50.03
CA ALA A 12 9.61 7.59 -48.89
C ALA A 12 10.74 7.96 -47.91
N PRO A 13 10.71 9.14 -47.28
CA PRO A 13 11.75 9.54 -46.33
C PRO A 13 11.84 8.52 -45.19
N ALA A 14 13.07 8.11 -44.85
CA ALA A 14 13.35 7.25 -43.72
C ALA A 14 12.79 7.88 -42.43
N GLY A 15 12.03 7.11 -41.64
CA GLY A 15 11.34 7.58 -40.43
C GLY A 15 9.86 7.97 -40.62
N SER A 16 9.30 7.92 -41.84
CA SER A 16 7.87 8.17 -42.09
C SER A 16 7.01 6.90 -41.99
N THR A 17 5.72 7.05 -41.63
CA THR A 17 4.73 5.95 -41.61
C THR A 17 4.62 5.26 -42.96
N ALA A 18 4.72 6.02 -44.06
CA ALA A 18 4.80 5.48 -45.42
C ALA A 18 6.04 4.59 -45.63
N GLY A 19 7.19 4.96 -45.08
CA GLY A 19 8.41 4.15 -45.11
C GLY A 19 8.29 2.85 -44.32
N LEU A 20 7.60 2.86 -43.18
CA LEU A 20 7.35 1.67 -42.36
C LEU A 20 6.33 0.72 -43.02
N ILE A 21 5.30 1.26 -43.65
CA ILE A 21 4.34 0.48 -44.45
C ILE A 21 5.06 -0.19 -45.62
N GLN A 22 5.97 0.51 -46.31
CA GLN A 22 6.72 -0.04 -47.44
C GLN A 22 7.62 -1.21 -47.02
N SER A 23 8.37 -1.07 -45.92
CA SER A 23 9.26 -2.13 -45.42
C SER A 23 8.49 -3.33 -44.85
N LEU A 24 7.34 -3.10 -44.21
CA LEU A 24 6.42 -4.17 -43.82
C LEU A 24 5.85 -4.90 -45.04
N THR A 25 5.47 -4.17 -46.09
CA THR A 25 4.97 -4.73 -47.35
C THR A 25 6.04 -5.58 -48.03
N ASP A 26 7.29 -5.10 -48.08
CA ASP A 26 8.42 -5.84 -48.66
C ASP A 26 8.72 -7.12 -47.86
N THR A 27 8.54 -7.09 -46.54
CA THR A 27 8.69 -8.26 -45.66
C THR A 27 7.56 -9.26 -45.86
N ALA A 28 6.31 -8.81 -45.92
CA ALA A 28 5.16 -9.68 -46.21
C ALA A 28 5.28 -10.33 -47.59
N ASN A 29 5.77 -9.60 -48.59
CA ASN A 29 5.94 -10.10 -49.96
C ASN A 29 7.02 -11.17 -50.08
N LYS A 30 8.09 -11.11 -49.27
CA LYS A 30 9.10 -12.19 -49.20
C LYS A 30 8.50 -13.52 -48.73
N ASN A 31 7.40 -13.47 -47.97
CA ASN A 31 6.68 -14.62 -47.44
C ASN A 31 5.40 -14.96 -48.22
N GLY A 32 5.27 -14.51 -49.48
CA GLY A 32 4.11 -14.81 -50.32
C GLY A 32 2.90 -13.89 -50.11
N GLY A 33 3.13 -12.70 -49.53
CA GLY A 33 2.11 -11.65 -49.34
C GLY A 33 1.38 -11.72 -47.99
N ARG A 34 1.85 -12.55 -47.04
CA ARG A 34 1.29 -12.70 -45.68
C ARG A 34 2.39 -13.05 -44.67
N TRP A 35 2.18 -12.72 -43.39
CA TRP A 35 3.10 -13.08 -42.30
C TRP A 35 2.83 -14.46 -41.68
N PHE A 36 1.58 -14.93 -41.73
CA PHE A 36 1.16 -16.26 -41.31
C PHE A 36 0.39 -16.95 -42.44
N ASP A 37 0.43 -18.29 -42.42
CA ASP A 37 -0.49 -19.08 -43.24
C ASP A 37 -1.95 -18.85 -42.77
N LYS A 38 -2.90 -18.73 -43.72
CA LYS A 38 -4.30 -18.36 -43.44
C LYS A 38 -4.96 -19.35 -42.48
N THR A 39 -4.58 -20.61 -42.58
CA THR A 39 -5.11 -21.73 -41.78
C THR A 39 -4.64 -21.63 -40.34
N THR A 40 -3.33 -21.53 -40.13
CA THR A 40 -2.73 -21.37 -38.80
C THR A 40 -3.16 -20.07 -38.14
N ALA A 41 -3.18 -18.96 -38.89
CA ALA A 41 -3.70 -17.68 -38.42
C ALA A 41 -5.18 -17.72 -38.07
N GLY A 42 -5.99 -18.41 -38.88
CA GLY A 42 -7.41 -18.62 -38.62
C GLY A 42 -7.63 -19.35 -37.31
N ARG A 43 -6.86 -20.40 -37.04
CA ARG A 43 -6.93 -21.16 -35.78
C ARG A 43 -6.41 -20.38 -34.58
N VAL A 44 -5.31 -19.62 -34.72
CA VAL A 44 -4.79 -18.76 -33.65
C VAL A 44 -5.75 -17.59 -33.37
N ALA A 45 -6.31 -16.95 -34.40
CA ALA A 45 -7.25 -15.83 -34.25
C ALA A 45 -8.67 -16.26 -33.82
N SER A 46 -9.05 -17.52 -34.11
CA SER A 46 -10.29 -18.16 -33.62
C SER A 46 -10.08 -18.96 -32.34
N PHE A 47 -8.85 -19.03 -31.83
CA PHE A 47 -8.45 -19.75 -30.63
C PHE A 47 -8.82 -21.24 -30.62
N GLU A 48 -8.73 -21.89 -31.78
CA GLU A 48 -8.89 -23.34 -31.92
C GLU A 48 -7.61 -24.06 -31.49
N SER A 49 -7.73 -25.29 -30.96
CA SER A 49 -6.56 -26.09 -30.56
C SER A 49 -5.64 -26.34 -31.76
N LEU A 50 -4.37 -26.00 -31.61
CA LEU A 50 -3.35 -26.25 -32.62
C LEU A 50 -2.80 -27.68 -32.47
N ASP A 51 -2.56 -28.35 -33.59
CA ASP A 51 -1.76 -29.57 -33.60
C ASP A 51 -0.27 -29.23 -33.36
N ASN A 52 0.53 -30.18 -32.87
CA ASN A 52 1.93 -29.97 -32.50
C ASN A 52 2.78 -29.42 -33.66
N ALA A 53 2.52 -29.88 -34.89
CA ALA A 53 3.21 -29.39 -36.09
C ALA A 53 2.78 -27.96 -36.47
N GLU A 54 1.56 -27.55 -36.13
CA GLU A 54 1.06 -26.19 -36.37
C GLU A 54 1.50 -25.22 -35.28
N ALA A 55 1.61 -25.69 -34.03
CA ALA A 55 2.19 -24.94 -32.92
C ALA A 55 3.68 -24.61 -33.17
N GLU A 56 4.45 -25.55 -33.69
CA GLU A 56 5.86 -25.34 -34.06
C GLU A 56 6.01 -24.33 -35.21
N ARG A 57 5.17 -24.44 -36.26
CA ARG A 57 5.15 -23.46 -37.36
C ARG A 57 4.70 -22.06 -36.90
N GLY A 58 3.72 -21.98 -36.01
CA GLY A 58 3.26 -20.73 -35.41
C GLY A 58 4.34 -20.07 -34.56
N ALA A 59 5.09 -20.85 -33.78
CA ALA A 59 6.21 -20.37 -32.98
C ALA A 59 7.36 -19.84 -33.85
N SER A 60 7.71 -20.55 -34.93
CA SER A 60 8.72 -20.06 -35.89
C SER A 60 8.28 -18.77 -36.60
N ALA A 61 7.01 -18.68 -37.03
CA ALA A 61 6.48 -17.47 -37.65
C ALA A 61 6.48 -16.26 -36.69
N LEU A 62 6.17 -16.48 -35.40
CA LEU A 62 6.27 -15.45 -34.37
C LEU A 62 7.71 -14.98 -34.14
N GLN A 63 8.68 -15.90 -34.15
CA GLN A 63 10.10 -15.55 -34.06
C GLN A 63 10.60 -14.77 -35.28
N ASP A 64 10.15 -15.12 -36.48
CA ASP A 64 10.49 -14.39 -37.71
C ASP A 64 9.87 -12.99 -37.73
N ILE A 65 8.66 -12.83 -37.22
CA ILE A 65 8.01 -11.52 -37.04
C ILE A 65 8.73 -10.71 -35.99
N ASP A 66 9.08 -11.30 -34.84
CA ASP A 66 9.85 -10.62 -33.79
C ASP A 66 11.21 -10.12 -34.33
N ALA A 67 11.93 -10.96 -35.07
CA ALA A 67 13.17 -10.58 -35.73
C ALA A 67 12.97 -9.48 -36.78
N SER A 68 11.88 -9.55 -37.55
CA SER A 68 11.53 -8.53 -38.55
C SER A 68 11.13 -7.20 -37.91
N LEU A 69 10.31 -7.22 -36.86
CA LEU A 69 9.90 -6.04 -36.10
C LEU A 69 11.11 -5.39 -35.40
N LYS A 70 12.04 -6.18 -34.86
CA LYS A 70 13.30 -5.68 -34.29
C LYS A 70 14.18 -5.02 -35.36
N ARG A 71 14.32 -5.61 -36.54
CA ARG A 71 15.05 -4.98 -37.67
C ARG A 71 14.40 -3.67 -38.11
N LEU A 72 13.08 -3.66 -38.28
CA LEU A 72 12.27 -2.48 -38.59
C LEU A 72 12.37 -1.41 -37.50
N SER A 73 12.49 -1.82 -36.23
CA SER A 73 12.70 -0.89 -35.12
C SER A 73 14.01 -0.12 -35.26
N ILE A 74 15.08 -0.80 -35.68
CA ILE A 74 16.41 -0.23 -35.87
C ILE A 74 16.41 0.69 -37.11
N GLU A 75 15.79 0.27 -38.22
CA GLU A 75 15.76 1.00 -39.49
C GLU A 75 14.90 2.28 -39.46
N HIS A 76 13.77 2.29 -38.73
CA HIS A 76 12.81 3.40 -38.78
C HIS A 76 12.73 4.25 -37.51
N PHE A 77 13.15 3.73 -36.36
CA PHE A 77 13.10 4.45 -35.07
C PHE A 77 14.49 4.80 -34.50
N GLY A 78 15.57 4.33 -35.14
CA GLY A 78 16.93 4.83 -34.93
C GLY A 78 17.55 4.51 -33.56
N GLY A 79 17.70 3.22 -33.21
CA GLY A 79 18.30 2.82 -31.94
C GLY A 79 19.16 1.57 -32.01
N ASP A 80 20.43 1.70 -31.63
CA ASP A 80 21.27 0.58 -31.20
C ASP A 80 20.70 -0.03 -29.92
N VAL A 81 20.83 -1.36 -29.81
CA VAL A 81 20.44 -2.16 -28.64
C VAL A 81 21.24 -1.69 -27.43
N GLY A 82 20.68 -0.78 -26.62
CA GLY A 82 21.32 -0.36 -25.37
C GLY A 82 20.89 0.97 -24.76
N MET A 83 20.29 1.90 -25.53
CA MET A 83 19.79 3.17 -24.97
C MET A 83 18.49 3.61 -25.64
N GLY A 84 17.35 3.43 -24.96
CA GLY A 84 16.19 4.33 -25.00
C GLY A 84 15.46 4.67 -26.32
N SER A 85 15.80 4.12 -27.50
CA SER A 85 15.12 4.45 -28.77
C SER A 85 14.69 3.25 -29.63
N GLY A 86 14.31 2.13 -29.00
CA GLY A 86 13.64 1.00 -29.66
C GLY A 86 12.11 1.00 -29.50
N ILE A 87 11.40 0.26 -30.34
CA ILE A 87 9.96 -0.06 -30.15
C ILE A 87 9.78 -0.73 -28.78
N SER A 88 8.86 -0.25 -27.94
CA SER A 88 8.62 -0.82 -26.60
C SER A 88 8.13 -2.27 -26.69
N LYS A 89 8.32 -3.08 -25.64
CA LYS A 89 7.83 -4.47 -25.65
C LYS A 89 6.30 -4.56 -25.83
N ALA A 90 5.56 -3.58 -25.30
CA ALA A 90 4.12 -3.48 -25.55
C ALA A 90 3.82 -3.22 -27.04
N GLN A 91 4.54 -2.30 -27.68
CA GLN A 91 4.38 -2.06 -29.11
C GLN A 91 4.78 -3.29 -29.96
N GLN A 92 5.79 -4.07 -29.54
CA GLN A 92 6.17 -5.34 -30.16
C GLN A 92 5.04 -6.38 -30.03
N ALA A 93 4.52 -6.57 -28.82
CA ALA A 93 3.40 -7.49 -28.56
C ALA A 93 2.15 -7.08 -29.35
N ALA A 94 1.85 -5.78 -29.42
CA ALA A 94 0.73 -5.26 -30.19
C ALA A 94 0.90 -5.52 -31.70
N GLY A 95 2.12 -5.36 -32.22
CA GLY A 95 2.47 -5.68 -33.61
C GLY A 95 2.33 -7.16 -33.94
N GLN A 96 2.76 -8.05 -33.03
CA GLN A 96 2.65 -9.51 -33.21
C GLN A 96 1.18 -9.94 -33.28
N TRP A 97 0.35 -9.50 -32.33
CA TRP A 97 -1.09 -9.78 -32.36
C TRP A 97 -1.77 -9.19 -33.60
N ALA A 98 -1.40 -7.97 -34.00
CA ALA A 98 -1.90 -7.37 -35.23
C ALA A 98 -1.55 -8.17 -36.49
N ALA A 99 -0.34 -8.76 -36.54
CA ALA A 99 0.07 -9.60 -37.67
C ALA A 99 -0.75 -10.90 -37.73
N VAL A 100 -1.03 -11.52 -36.58
CA VAL A 100 -1.91 -12.70 -36.47
C VAL A 100 -3.32 -12.34 -36.96
N MET A 101 -3.93 -11.29 -36.40
CA MET A 101 -5.28 -10.88 -36.78
C MET A 101 -5.38 -10.47 -38.25
N GLY A 102 -4.40 -9.73 -38.76
CA GLY A 102 -4.38 -9.24 -40.14
C GLY A 102 -4.22 -10.37 -41.17
N SER A 103 -3.59 -11.48 -40.80
CA SER A 103 -3.39 -12.62 -41.71
C SER A 103 -4.67 -13.44 -41.96
N ASN A 104 -5.66 -13.38 -41.06
CA ASN A 104 -7.02 -13.87 -41.31
C ASN A 104 -8.08 -12.95 -40.67
N PRO A 105 -8.39 -11.80 -41.31
CA PRO A 105 -9.30 -10.80 -40.74
C PRO A 105 -10.76 -11.29 -40.68
N GLN A 106 -11.14 -12.24 -41.53
CA GLN A 106 -12.49 -12.81 -41.58
C GLN A 106 -12.79 -13.62 -40.32
N ALA A 107 -11.86 -14.51 -39.94
CA ALA A 107 -11.96 -15.29 -38.72
C ALA A 107 -12.02 -14.40 -37.46
N PHE A 108 -11.21 -13.34 -37.42
CA PHE A 108 -11.18 -12.42 -36.30
C PHE A 108 -12.44 -11.54 -36.17
N LEU A 109 -13.05 -11.12 -37.27
CA LEU A 109 -14.25 -10.29 -37.24
C LEU A 109 -15.51 -11.12 -36.94
N GLY A 110 -15.58 -12.34 -37.46
CA GLY A 110 -16.68 -13.29 -37.25
C GLY A 110 -16.70 -13.96 -35.88
N ARG A 111 -15.70 -13.70 -35.01
CA ARG A 111 -15.67 -14.25 -33.65
C ARG A 111 -16.78 -13.65 -32.79
N ASP A 112 -17.54 -14.52 -32.15
CA ASP A 112 -18.52 -14.13 -31.14
C ASP A 112 -17.79 -13.84 -29.82
N MET A 113 -17.63 -12.55 -29.51
CA MET A 113 -17.01 -12.09 -28.26
C MET A 113 -17.84 -12.47 -27.02
N SER A 114 -19.13 -12.82 -27.18
CA SER A 114 -19.98 -13.28 -26.07
C SER A 114 -19.76 -14.76 -25.72
N ALA A 115 -19.24 -15.55 -26.67
CA ALA A 115 -18.88 -16.95 -26.45
C ALA A 115 -17.49 -17.13 -25.79
N MET A 116 -16.68 -16.07 -25.68
CA MET A 116 -15.34 -16.11 -25.09
C MET A 116 -15.33 -15.95 -23.55
N ALA A 117 -16.49 -16.00 -22.91
CA ALA A 117 -16.64 -15.96 -21.45
C ALA A 117 -17.15 -17.31 -20.91
N ALA A 118 -16.48 -18.43 -21.20
CA ALA A 118 -16.88 -19.73 -20.64
C ALA A 118 -15.77 -20.81 -20.63
N VAL A 119 -14.72 -20.58 -19.86
CA VAL A 119 -14.03 -21.65 -19.11
C VAL A 119 -13.66 -20.97 -17.78
N GLU A 120 -14.36 -21.11 -16.66
CA GLU A 120 -15.15 -22.21 -16.09
C GLU A 120 -16.44 -21.70 -15.42
N GLY A 121 -17.54 -22.47 -15.50
CA GLY A 121 -18.65 -22.40 -14.53
C GLY A 121 -19.93 -21.63 -14.91
N ASN A 122 -20.81 -22.28 -15.67
CA ASN A 122 -22.28 -22.13 -15.74
C ASN A 122 -22.99 -20.74 -15.65
N THR A 123 -23.63 -20.42 -16.79
CA THR A 123 -24.98 -19.83 -17.00
C THR A 123 -25.32 -18.45 -16.41
N MET A 124 -25.54 -17.49 -17.31
CA MET A 124 -26.76 -16.67 -17.30
C MET A 124 -27.31 -16.50 -18.73
N VAL A 125 -28.60 -16.78 -18.87
CA VAL A 125 -29.40 -16.69 -20.10
C VAL A 125 -29.51 -15.23 -20.56
N PRO A 126 -29.29 -14.90 -21.84
CA PRO A 126 -29.45 -13.54 -22.34
C PRO A 126 -30.91 -13.31 -22.71
N THR A 127 -31.57 -12.38 -22.04
CA THR A 127 -32.80 -11.77 -22.55
C THR A 127 -32.68 -10.27 -22.43
N THR A 128 -32.12 -9.62 -23.45
CA THR A 128 -32.59 -8.36 -24.04
C THR A 128 -31.78 -8.13 -25.32
N GLU A 129 -32.48 -8.12 -26.46
CA GLU A 129 -31.93 -7.81 -27.77
C GLU A 129 -31.20 -6.45 -27.75
N SER A 130 -29.92 -6.42 -28.14
CA SER A 130 -29.19 -5.19 -28.41
C SER A 130 -27.99 -5.45 -29.34
N TYR A 131 -28.21 -5.18 -30.63
CA TYR A 131 -27.29 -4.61 -31.64
C TYR A 131 -25.75 -4.78 -31.51
N PHE A 132 -25.23 -5.97 -31.20
CA PHE A 132 -23.80 -6.31 -31.41
C PHE A 132 -23.55 -7.06 -32.71
N ASN A 133 -24.33 -6.78 -33.75
CA ASN A 133 -24.04 -7.32 -35.06
C ASN A 133 -22.86 -6.53 -35.64
N ARG A 134 -21.63 -7.05 -35.49
CA ARG A 134 -20.51 -6.70 -36.37
C ARG A 134 -21.02 -6.99 -37.77
N GLY A 135 -21.45 -5.96 -38.50
CA GLY A 135 -22.19 -6.12 -39.74
C GLY A 135 -21.55 -7.21 -40.59
N ASN A 136 -22.36 -8.15 -41.07
CA ASN A 136 -21.95 -9.14 -42.06
C ASN A 136 -21.47 -8.38 -43.30
N TYR A 137 -20.20 -7.99 -43.27
CA TYR A 137 -19.51 -7.43 -44.42
C TYR A 137 -19.49 -8.53 -45.45
N SER A 138 -20.21 -8.31 -46.55
CA SER A 138 -20.37 -9.28 -47.65
C SER A 138 -19.02 -9.88 -48.03
N GLU A 139 -18.96 -11.20 -48.21
CA GLU A 139 -17.73 -11.94 -48.53
C GLU A 139 -17.07 -11.43 -49.83
N GLU A 140 -17.84 -10.81 -50.72
CA GLU A 140 -17.36 -10.17 -51.95
C GLU A 140 -16.56 -8.87 -51.69
N ALA A 141 -16.83 -8.14 -50.60
CA ALA A 141 -16.15 -6.87 -50.28
C ALA A 141 -14.72 -7.05 -49.74
N PHE A 142 -14.35 -8.28 -49.34
CA PHE A 142 -13.00 -8.63 -48.89
C PHE A 142 -12.11 -9.23 -49.98
N ASP A 143 -12.68 -9.59 -51.14
CA ASP A 143 -11.99 -10.27 -52.25
C ASP A 143 -11.52 -9.32 -53.37
N GLU A 144 -11.53 -8.01 -53.12
CA GLU A 144 -10.92 -7.05 -54.03
C GLU A 144 -9.44 -6.84 -53.69
N ARG A 145 -8.62 -6.77 -54.75
CA ARG A 145 -7.17 -6.50 -54.81
C ARG A 145 -6.67 -5.42 -53.82
N GLU A 146 -7.56 -4.56 -53.34
CA GLU A 146 -7.33 -3.41 -52.47
C GLU A 146 -7.23 -3.75 -50.97
N ASN A 147 -7.88 -4.82 -50.48
CA ASN A 147 -7.80 -5.20 -49.06
C ASN A 147 -6.60 -6.10 -48.72
N ARG A 148 -5.76 -6.45 -49.72
CA ARG A 148 -4.51 -7.20 -49.54
C ARG A 148 -3.53 -6.46 -48.61
N ASN A 149 -3.60 -5.13 -48.55
CA ASN A 149 -2.71 -4.28 -47.74
C ASN A 149 -3.28 -3.97 -46.34
N ALA A 150 -4.54 -4.30 -46.04
CA ALA A 150 -5.14 -4.11 -44.72
C ALA A 150 -4.37 -4.78 -43.56
N PRO A 151 -3.83 -6.01 -43.68
CA PRO A 151 -2.93 -6.57 -42.68
C PRO A 151 -1.74 -5.66 -42.36
N VAL A 152 -1.16 -5.02 -43.39
CA VAL A 152 -0.01 -4.13 -43.23
C VAL A 152 -0.39 -2.85 -42.52
N PHE A 153 -1.55 -2.29 -42.86
CA PHE A 153 -2.07 -1.11 -42.17
C PHE A 153 -2.42 -1.40 -40.71
N ALA A 154 -2.95 -2.59 -40.40
CA ALA A 154 -3.25 -3.00 -39.02
C ALA A 154 -1.97 -3.15 -38.18
N VAL A 155 -0.91 -3.76 -38.71
CA VAL A 155 0.39 -3.89 -38.01
C VAL A 155 1.02 -2.51 -37.80
N ALA A 156 1.07 -1.68 -38.85
CA ALA A 156 1.62 -0.33 -38.76
C ALA A 156 0.87 0.53 -37.74
N TYR A 157 -0.47 0.48 -37.76
CA TYR A 157 -1.32 1.20 -36.81
C TYR A 157 -1.05 0.76 -35.37
N ASN A 158 -1.10 -0.53 -35.06
CA ASN A 158 -0.99 -1.00 -33.67
C ASN A 158 0.40 -0.76 -33.07
N ILE A 159 1.48 -0.88 -33.84
CA ILE A 159 2.83 -0.57 -33.37
C ILE A 159 2.95 0.91 -33.01
N GLN A 160 2.41 1.79 -33.86
CA GLN A 160 2.52 3.23 -33.65
C GLN A 160 1.51 3.75 -32.61
N ALA A 161 0.30 3.19 -32.55
CA ALA A 161 -0.78 3.63 -31.66
C ALA A 161 -0.66 3.06 -30.24
N ALA A 162 0.04 1.94 -30.02
CA ALA A 162 0.26 1.33 -28.70
C ALA A 162 1.28 2.09 -27.82
N ARG A 163 1.33 3.42 -27.92
CA ARG A 163 2.16 4.31 -27.09
C ARG A 163 1.47 5.66 -26.91
N GLN A 164 1.55 6.20 -25.70
CA GLN A 164 1.01 7.52 -25.36
C GLN A 164 2.08 8.63 -25.43
N ASP A 165 1.66 9.86 -25.11
CA ASP A 165 2.59 10.94 -24.78
C ASP A 165 3.41 10.62 -23.53
N GLN A 166 4.50 11.37 -23.34
CA GLN A 166 5.41 11.16 -22.21
C GLN A 166 4.71 11.31 -20.85
N PHE A 167 3.72 12.21 -20.75
CA PHE A 167 2.92 12.36 -19.55
C PHE A 167 2.09 11.10 -19.27
N GLY A 168 1.33 10.61 -20.26
CA GLY A 168 0.53 9.40 -20.13
C GLY A 168 1.38 8.17 -19.83
N GLU A 169 2.52 7.99 -20.51
CA GLU A 169 3.40 6.84 -20.31
C GLU A 169 4.10 6.85 -18.93
N ALA A 170 4.33 8.03 -18.33
CA ALA A 170 4.94 8.12 -17.01
C ALA A 170 3.98 7.69 -15.88
N PHE A 171 2.69 8.04 -15.97
CA PHE A 171 1.67 7.69 -14.97
C PHE A 171 0.98 6.34 -15.26
N PHE A 172 0.79 6.03 -16.54
CA PHE A 172 0.07 4.86 -17.03
C PHE A 172 0.86 4.16 -18.15
N PRO A 173 1.98 3.48 -17.82
CA PRO A 173 2.73 2.68 -18.77
C PRO A 173 1.85 1.70 -19.54
N THR A 174 2.11 1.59 -20.83
CA THR A 174 1.27 0.80 -21.74
C THR A 174 1.52 -0.70 -21.57
N ILE A 175 0.45 -1.47 -21.34
CA ILE A 175 0.45 -2.93 -21.36
C ILE A 175 -0.45 -3.43 -22.49
N THR A 176 0.03 -4.40 -23.27
CA THR A 176 -0.75 -5.03 -24.33
C THR A 176 -1.53 -6.21 -23.77
N VAL A 177 -2.85 -6.16 -23.94
CA VAL A 177 -3.78 -7.24 -23.63
C VAL A 177 -4.03 -8.02 -24.91
N ALA A 178 -4.05 -9.35 -24.78
CA ALA A 178 -4.32 -10.21 -25.92
C ALA A 178 -5.78 -10.03 -26.40
N PRO A 179 -6.06 -10.12 -27.70
CA PRO A 179 -7.40 -9.83 -28.23
C PRO A 179 -8.52 -10.77 -27.76
N ASP A 180 -8.20 -11.97 -27.27
CA ASP A 180 -9.13 -12.93 -26.63
C ASP A 180 -9.59 -12.48 -25.25
N GLN A 181 -8.73 -11.80 -24.51
CA GLN A 181 -9.04 -11.40 -23.15
C GLN A 181 -9.97 -10.18 -23.15
N ILE A 182 -11.09 -10.29 -22.43
CA ILE A 182 -12.06 -9.20 -22.27
C ILE A 182 -11.48 -8.10 -21.35
N GLY A 183 -10.54 -8.46 -20.48
CA GLY A 183 -9.92 -7.57 -19.51
C GLY A 183 -8.52 -7.99 -19.10
N PHE A 184 -7.92 -7.19 -18.23
CA PHE A 184 -6.63 -7.45 -17.62
C PHE A 184 -6.79 -7.75 -16.12
N GLU A 185 -6.04 -8.74 -15.62
CA GLU A 185 -6.07 -9.13 -14.21
C GLU A 185 -4.83 -8.63 -13.47
N VAL A 186 -5.03 -7.88 -12.39
CA VAL A 186 -3.97 -7.50 -11.45
C VAL A 186 -4.09 -8.38 -10.20
N VAL A 187 -2.99 -9.04 -9.82
CA VAL A 187 -2.96 -9.93 -8.64
C VAL A 187 -2.09 -9.36 -7.54
N ALA A 188 -2.65 -9.18 -6.34
CA ALA A 188 -1.91 -8.95 -5.10
C ALA A 188 -1.77 -10.26 -4.32
N ARG A 189 -0.55 -10.55 -3.89
CA ARG A 189 -0.24 -11.58 -2.90
C ARG A 189 -0.08 -10.90 -1.53
N LEU A 190 -0.92 -11.25 -0.58
CA LEU A 190 -0.96 -10.65 0.75
C LEU A 190 -0.65 -11.72 1.79
N ILE A 191 0.28 -11.42 2.69
CA ILE A 191 0.57 -12.25 3.86
C ILE A 191 -0.24 -11.66 5.00
N MET A 192 -1.26 -12.39 5.46
CA MET A 192 -2.15 -11.96 6.53
C MET A 192 -1.72 -12.59 7.85
N ILE A 193 -1.75 -11.80 8.91
CA ILE A 193 -1.60 -12.23 10.30
C ILE A 193 -2.94 -12.15 11.01
N TYR A 194 -3.25 -13.17 11.82
CA TYR A 194 -4.48 -13.23 12.60
C TYR A 194 -4.29 -14.09 13.86
N GLN A 195 -5.22 -13.95 14.80
CA GLN A 195 -5.24 -14.78 16.00
C GLN A 195 -6.15 -15.99 15.78
N ASP A 196 -5.87 -17.08 16.51
CA ASP A 196 -6.70 -18.29 16.50
C ASP A 196 -8.04 -18.01 17.20
N ILE A 197 -8.97 -17.40 16.46
CA ILE A 197 -10.34 -17.15 16.91
C ILE A 197 -11.17 -18.42 16.65
N LYS A 198 -11.83 -18.91 17.70
CA LYS A 198 -12.72 -20.06 17.64
C LYS A 198 -14.14 -19.62 17.33
N ARG A 199 -14.78 -20.33 16.39
CA ARG A 199 -16.18 -20.12 16.02
C ARG A 199 -17.12 -20.30 17.19
N ASN A 200 -17.89 -19.27 17.49
CA ASN A 200 -18.95 -19.27 18.47
C ASN A 200 -20.11 -20.15 18.01
N VAL A 201 -20.62 -20.97 18.93
CA VAL A 201 -21.74 -21.90 18.74
C VAL A 201 -23.06 -21.16 18.44
N SER A 202 -23.13 -19.85 18.70
CA SER A 202 -24.30 -19.01 18.41
C SER A 202 -24.60 -18.80 16.91
N GLY A 203 -23.69 -19.20 16.02
CA GLY A 203 -23.88 -19.06 14.56
C GLY A 203 -23.73 -17.63 14.03
N LYS A 204 -23.30 -16.66 14.87
CA LYS A 204 -22.95 -15.31 14.41
C LYS A 204 -21.73 -15.36 13.48
N ILE A 205 -21.73 -14.53 12.44
CA ILE A 205 -20.57 -14.36 11.56
C ILE A 205 -19.43 -13.79 12.40
N GLU A 206 -18.31 -14.50 12.43
CA GLU A 206 -17.10 -14.04 13.10
C GLU A 206 -16.16 -13.36 12.13
N ASP A 207 -15.67 -12.20 12.56
CA ASP A 207 -14.59 -11.51 11.90
C ASP A 207 -13.25 -12.02 12.47
N PHE A 208 -12.46 -12.66 11.62
CA PHE A 208 -11.13 -13.16 11.99
C PHE A 208 -10.10 -12.03 12.16
N LYS A 209 -10.47 -10.77 11.87
CA LYS A 209 -9.62 -9.58 11.99
C LYS A 209 -8.24 -9.80 11.38
N LYS A 210 -8.21 -10.41 10.19
CA LYS A 210 -6.97 -10.66 9.44
C LYS A 210 -6.36 -9.31 9.06
N ARG A 211 -5.10 -9.09 9.43
CA ARG A 211 -4.35 -7.88 9.10
C ARG A 211 -3.19 -8.23 8.18
N ASN A 212 -2.86 -7.37 7.23
CA ASN A 212 -1.67 -7.61 6.40
C ASN A 212 -0.41 -7.41 7.25
N LEU A 213 0.47 -8.42 7.24
CA LEU A 213 1.73 -8.45 7.99
C LEU A 213 2.63 -7.27 7.64
N MET A 214 2.56 -6.76 6.40
CA MET A 214 3.37 -5.64 5.95
C MET A 214 3.12 -4.35 6.75
N HIS A 215 1.93 -4.20 7.35
CA HIS A 215 1.62 -3.05 8.19
C HIS A 215 2.27 -3.11 9.57
N ALA A 216 2.79 -4.27 9.98
CA ALA A 216 3.50 -4.40 11.26
C ALA A 216 4.75 -3.51 11.34
N THR A 217 5.36 -3.16 10.20
CA THR A 217 6.51 -2.25 10.17
C THR A 217 6.13 -0.82 10.51
N ILE A 218 4.88 -0.42 10.24
CA ILE A 218 4.35 0.92 10.53
C ILE A 218 3.74 0.94 11.94
N ASP A 219 2.91 -0.06 12.24
CA ASP A 219 2.28 -0.25 13.54
C ASP A 219 2.69 -1.61 14.13
N PRO A 220 3.70 -1.63 15.02
CA PRO A 220 4.18 -2.87 15.61
C PRO A 220 3.15 -3.53 16.55
N SER A 221 2.06 -2.85 16.93
CA SER A 221 1.02 -3.43 17.80
C SER A 221 0.27 -4.60 17.16
N ILE A 222 0.38 -4.75 15.84
CA ILE A 222 -0.15 -5.90 15.08
C ILE A 222 0.58 -7.19 15.48
N LEU A 223 1.86 -7.10 15.86
CA LEU A 223 2.65 -8.24 16.33
C LEU A 223 2.56 -8.35 17.85
N GLN A 224 1.88 -9.40 18.32
CA GLN A 224 1.78 -9.70 19.75
C GLN A 224 2.77 -10.81 20.07
N LEU A 225 3.97 -10.41 20.49
CA LEU A 225 5.04 -11.36 20.88
C LEU A 225 4.84 -11.91 22.30
N ASP A 226 4.06 -11.23 23.14
CA ASP A 226 3.79 -11.61 24.53
C ASP A 226 2.57 -12.54 24.67
N ASP A 227 2.30 -13.36 23.66
CA ASP A 227 1.17 -14.29 23.68
C ASP A 227 1.23 -15.28 24.87
N ASN A 228 2.42 -15.64 25.33
CA ASN A 228 2.58 -16.57 26.45
C ASN A 228 2.53 -15.88 27.82
N LYS A 229 2.29 -14.56 27.89
CA LYS A 229 2.22 -13.83 29.17
C LYS A 229 1.09 -14.36 30.04
N ILE A 230 1.41 -14.62 31.31
CA ILE A 230 0.45 -15.01 32.33
C ILE A 230 -0.23 -13.74 32.85
N ILE A 231 -1.55 -13.71 32.72
CA ILE A 231 -2.40 -12.65 33.25
C ILE A 231 -3.34 -13.31 34.26
N PRO A 232 -3.26 -12.95 35.55
CA PRO A 232 -4.20 -13.42 36.56
C PRO A 232 -5.63 -12.98 36.22
N VAL A 233 -6.55 -13.92 36.08
CA VAL A 233 -7.94 -13.66 35.70
C VAL A 233 -8.82 -13.69 36.95
N LEU A 234 -9.58 -12.62 37.15
CA LEU A 234 -10.67 -12.61 38.13
C LEU A 234 -11.86 -13.35 37.51
N GLN A 235 -12.18 -14.53 38.02
CA GLN A 235 -13.26 -15.36 37.46
C GLN A 235 -14.53 -15.27 38.31
N PRO A 236 -15.71 -15.09 37.68
CA PRO A 236 -16.98 -15.38 38.33
C PRO A 236 -17.21 -16.90 38.30
N ALA A 237 -17.00 -17.64 39.39
CA ALA A 237 -17.31 -19.08 39.36
C ALA A 237 -18.80 -19.37 39.60
N LEU A 238 -19.33 -20.37 38.91
CA LEU A 238 -20.63 -20.97 39.24
C LEU A 238 -20.46 -21.89 40.45
N VAL A 239 -20.99 -21.51 41.63
CA VAL A 239 -21.12 -22.42 42.77
C VAL A 239 -22.56 -22.96 42.77
N GLY A 240 -22.74 -24.25 42.51
CA GLY A 240 -24.07 -24.89 42.48
C GLY A 240 -25.00 -24.41 41.37
N GLY A 241 -24.45 -23.94 40.23
CA GLY A 241 -25.25 -23.44 39.10
C GLY A 241 -25.71 -21.98 39.22
N VAL A 242 -25.29 -21.26 40.27
CA VAL A 242 -25.50 -19.81 40.42
C VAL A 242 -24.15 -19.10 40.27
N ALA A 243 -24.10 -18.09 39.40
CA ALA A 243 -22.88 -17.31 39.18
C ALA A 243 -22.51 -16.58 40.48
N ASN A 244 -21.42 -17.01 41.12
CA ASN A 244 -20.75 -16.27 42.19
C ASN A 244 -19.68 -15.39 41.52
N PRO A 245 -19.84 -14.06 41.54
CA PRO A 245 -18.91 -13.14 40.88
C PRO A 245 -17.46 -13.19 41.39
N ASN A 246 -17.18 -13.86 42.53
CA ASN A 246 -15.96 -13.63 43.33
C ASN A 246 -15.25 -14.92 43.83
N ALA A 247 -15.31 -16.03 43.11
CA ALA A 247 -14.83 -17.32 43.65
C ALA A 247 -13.30 -17.38 43.90
N ASN A 248 -12.53 -16.58 43.18
CA ASN A 248 -11.08 -16.44 43.38
C ASN A 248 -10.69 -15.04 43.90
N ALA A 249 -11.66 -14.20 44.29
CA ALA A 249 -11.42 -12.83 44.73
C ALA A 249 -10.49 -12.74 45.96
N GLN A 250 -10.38 -13.79 46.78
CA GLN A 250 -9.47 -13.83 47.93
C GLN A 250 -7.98 -13.70 47.59
N PHE A 251 -7.61 -13.93 46.33
CA PHE A 251 -6.22 -13.84 45.85
C PHE A 251 -5.90 -12.44 45.27
N PHE A 252 -6.93 -11.61 45.11
CA PHE A 252 -6.83 -10.29 44.52
C PHE A 252 -7.06 -9.19 45.55
N ASP A 253 -6.51 -8.01 45.29
CA ASP A 253 -6.73 -6.84 46.12
C ASP A 253 -8.13 -6.24 45.87
N ALA A 254 -8.97 -6.22 46.90
CA ALA A 254 -10.32 -5.67 46.83
C ALA A 254 -10.34 -4.13 46.68
N VAL A 255 -9.23 -3.47 47.00
CA VAL A 255 -9.11 -2.01 47.06
C VAL A 255 -8.88 -1.40 45.69
N VAL A 256 -7.86 -1.90 44.98
CA VAL A 256 -7.51 -1.42 43.64
C VAL A 256 -8.66 -1.69 42.66
N GLY A 257 -9.36 -2.81 42.88
CA GLY A 257 -10.52 -3.21 42.11
C GLY A 257 -10.17 -3.82 40.74
N PRO A 258 -11.15 -4.48 40.09
CA PRO A 258 -10.96 -5.13 38.81
C PRO A 258 -10.77 -4.15 37.65
N GLN A 259 -9.80 -4.42 36.78
CA GLN A 259 -9.58 -3.75 35.52
C GLN A 259 -9.84 -4.70 34.35
N THR A 260 -10.52 -4.22 33.30
CA THR A 260 -10.72 -5.00 32.08
C THR A 260 -9.66 -4.61 31.06
N ILE A 261 -8.83 -5.58 30.69
CA ILE A 261 -7.79 -5.42 29.66
C ILE A 261 -8.13 -6.30 28.46
N VAL A 262 -7.79 -5.83 27.26
CA VAL A 262 -7.93 -6.64 26.04
C VAL A 262 -6.63 -7.39 25.82
N PHE A 263 -6.65 -8.71 25.95
CA PHE A 263 -5.50 -9.58 25.72
C PHE A 263 -5.88 -10.67 24.71
N LYS A 264 -5.11 -10.80 23.62
CA LYS A 264 -5.44 -11.68 22.49
C LYS A 264 -6.86 -11.48 21.91
N GLY A 265 -7.29 -10.21 21.82
CA GLY A 265 -8.61 -9.87 21.29
C GLY A 265 -9.79 -10.21 22.20
N GLU A 266 -9.53 -10.78 23.38
CA GLU A 266 -10.50 -11.14 24.41
C GLU A 266 -10.45 -10.11 25.55
N SER A 267 -11.62 -9.70 26.07
CA SER A 267 -11.71 -8.86 27.25
C SER A 267 -11.52 -9.72 28.51
N VAL A 268 -10.42 -9.50 29.22
CA VAL A 268 -10.05 -10.20 30.45
C VAL A 268 -10.16 -9.24 31.62
N THR A 269 -10.91 -9.63 32.65
CA THR A 269 -10.95 -8.90 33.91
C THR A 269 -9.82 -9.38 34.82
N THR A 270 -8.93 -8.48 35.23
CA THR A 270 -7.75 -8.76 36.06
C THR A 270 -7.67 -7.77 37.21
N ALA A 271 -6.94 -8.13 38.27
CA ALA A 271 -6.67 -7.25 39.41
C ALA A 271 -5.28 -7.57 39.99
N PRO A 272 -4.66 -6.64 40.75
CA PRO A 272 -3.41 -6.91 41.45
C PRO A 272 -3.55 -8.04 42.48
N LEU A 273 -2.47 -8.78 42.69
CA LEU A 273 -2.39 -9.92 43.60
C LEU A 273 -2.18 -9.45 45.05
N ALA A 274 -2.85 -10.09 46.01
CA ALA A 274 -2.74 -9.77 47.43
C ALA A 274 -1.51 -10.44 48.09
N PHE A 275 -0.84 -9.74 49.01
CA PHE A 275 0.25 -10.30 49.81
C PHE A 275 -0.24 -11.32 50.87
N GLY A 276 0.64 -12.25 51.25
CA GLY A 276 0.39 -13.22 52.33
C GLY A 276 -0.61 -14.32 51.98
N LYS A 277 -1.01 -14.44 50.71
CA LYS A 277 -1.84 -15.52 50.19
C LYS A 277 -0.98 -16.48 49.36
N GLU A 278 -1.32 -17.76 49.46
CA GLU A 278 -0.72 -18.83 48.66
C GLU A 278 -1.73 -19.26 47.60
N PHE A 279 -1.31 -19.27 46.33
CA PHE A 279 -2.17 -19.61 45.20
C PHE A 279 -1.37 -20.22 44.04
N SER A 280 -2.07 -20.90 43.14
CA SER A 280 -1.48 -21.35 41.87
C SER A 280 -1.60 -20.25 40.82
N LEU A 281 -0.47 -19.66 40.42
CA LEU A 281 -0.40 -18.67 39.35
C LEU A 281 -0.85 -19.27 38.00
N LEU A 282 -0.58 -20.56 37.75
CA LEU A 282 -1.09 -21.30 36.59
C LEU A 282 -2.61 -21.48 36.65
N GLY A 283 -3.16 -21.72 37.85
CA GLY A 283 -4.60 -21.80 38.05
C GLY A 283 -5.31 -20.46 37.78
N LEU A 284 -4.70 -19.35 38.21
CA LEU A 284 -5.22 -18.00 37.96
C LEU A 284 -5.03 -17.53 36.50
N ALA A 285 -4.16 -18.18 35.71
CA ALA A 285 -3.88 -17.81 34.32
C ALA A 285 -4.94 -18.26 33.30
N GLN A 286 -5.93 -19.06 33.72
CA GLN A 286 -6.91 -19.65 32.82
C GLN A 286 -7.98 -18.62 32.41
N ARG A 287 -7.87 -18.14 31.17
CA ARG A 287 -8.89 -17.30 30.49
C ARG A 287 -9.99 -18.17 29.90
N ASP A 288 -11.15 -17.60 29.59
CA ASP A 288 -12.28 -18.36 29.02
C ASP A 288 -11.89 -19.05 27.71
N SER A 289 -11.10 -18.37 26.87
CA SER A 289 -10.50 -18.97 25.66
C SER A 289 -9.59 -20.18 25.93
N LEU A 290 -8.80 -20.13 27.01
CA LEU A 290 -7.95 -21.25 27.42
C LEU A 290 -8.78 -22.43 27.94
N ILE A 291 -9.79 -22.15 28.77
CA ILE A 291 -10.69 -23.18 29.33
C ILE A 291 -11.39 -23.94 28.20
N GLN A 292 -11.84 -23.24 27.16
CA GLN A 292 -12.46 -23.87 25.98
C GLN A 292 -11.47 -24.69 25.14
N SER A 293 -10.18 -24.31 25.11
CA SER A 293 -9.14 -25.06 24.39
C SER A 293 -8.62 -26.30 25.13
N GLY A 294 -8.98 -26.44 26.41
CA GLY A 294 -8.46 -27.45 27.33
C GLY A 294 -7.78 -26.80 28.52
N LEU A 295 -8.13 -27.24 29.73
CA LEU A 295 -7.52 -26.74 30.96
C LEU A 295 -6.01 -27.02 30.97
N LEU A 296 -5.25 -26.11 31.59
CA LEU A 296 -3.82 -26.34 31.82
C LEU A 296 -3.66 -27.60 32.70
N ASP A 297 -2.86 -28.55 32.22
CA ASP A 297 -2.58 -29.82 32.88
C ASP A 297 -1.14 -29.86 33.41
N SER A 298 -0.71 -31.01 33.90
CA SER A 298 0.65 -31.22 34.45
C SER A 298 1.79 -31.00 33.45
N THR A 299 1.50 -30.80 32.17
CA THR A 299 2.52 -30.49 31.16
C THR A 299 2.81 -28.99 31.07
N ALA A 300 1.97 -28.14 31.66
CA ALA A 300 2.16 -26.70 31.70
C ALA A 300 3.17 -26.30 32.80
N ALA A 301 4.07 -25.39 32.47
CA ALA A 301 5.03 -24.83 33.42
C ALA A 301 5.28 -23.33 33.14
N ILE A 302 5.63 -22.61 34.21
CA ILE A 302 6.07 -21.21 34.15
C ILE A 302 7.51 -21.16 33.67
N GLU A 303 7.82 -20.18 32.83
CA GLU A 303 9.16 -19.93 32.32
C GLU A 303 10.04 -19.30 33.43
N PRO A 304 11.34 -19.65 33.54
CA PRO A 304 12.18 -19.21 34.66
C PRO A 304 12.41 -17.69 34.78
N THR A 305 12.10 -16.87 33.78
CA THR A 305 12.26 -15.41 33.84
C THR A 305 11.03 -14.72 34.44
N VAL A 306 10.84 -14.90 35.74
CA VAL A 306 9.80 -14.22 36.51
C VAL A 306 10.35 -12.92 37.11
N TYR A 307 9.59 -11.83 36.99
CA TYR A 307 9.90 -10.54 37.58
C TYR A 307 8.73 -10.01 38.40
N LEU A 308 9.04 -9.26 39.45
CA LEU A 308 8.08 -8.38 40.13
C LEU A 308 7.84 -7.15 39.25
N ASP A 309 6.62 -6.92 38.77
CA ASP A 309 6.32 -5.86 37.80
C ASP A 309 5.96 -4.54 38.50
N ASN A 310 4.88 -4.56 39.28
CA ASN A 310 4.38 -3.38 39.99
C ASN A 310 4.16 -3.67 41.48
N LEU A 311 4.34 -2.64 42.29
CA LEU A 311 4.00 -2.62 43.71
C LEU A 311 2.99 -1.52 44.00
N TYR A 312 1.99 -1.84 44.81
CA TYR A 312 0.96 -0.90 45.25
C TYR A 312 1.19 -0.58 46.74
N LEU A 313 1.47 0.68 47.03
CA LEU A 313 1.73 1.20 48.37
C LEU A 313 0.50 1.96 48.88
N ASN A 314 -0.02 1.58 50.05
CA ASN A 314 -1.01 2.37 50.77
C ASN A 314 -0.29 3.27 51.79
N LEU A 315 -0.53 4.58 51.71
CA LEU A 315 0.11 5.56 52.59
C LEU A 315 -0.66 5.85 53.89
N ASP A 316 -1.90 5.37 54.05
CA ASP A 316 -2.69 5.55 55.26
C ASP A 316 -3.46 4.26 55.63
N PRO A 317 -3.02 3.50 56.64
CA PRO A 317 -3.68 2.27 57.06
C PRO A 317 -4.69 2.50 58.20
N ALA A 318 -4.89 3.73 58.70
CA ALA A 318 -5.87 4.00 59.75
C ALA A 318 -7.32 3.95 59.23
N ASP A 319 -7.49 4.04 57.91
CA ASP A 319 -8.76 3.77 57.24
C ASP A 319 -8.89 2.25 57.02
N ALA A 320 -9.74 1.59 57.81
CA ALA A 320 -9.96 0.13 57.75
C ALA A 320 -10.51 -0.36 56.40
N THR A 321 -10.84 0.57 55.50
CA THR A 321 -11.18 0.31 54.10
C THR A 321 -10.25 1.18 53.25
N PRO A 322 -9.19 0.64 52.65
CA PRO A 322 -8.30 1.46 51.84
C PRO A 322 -9.12 2.06 50.69
N THR A 323 -9.13 3.39 50.58
CA THR A 323 -9.79 4.08 49.47
C THR A 323 -8.76 4.38 48.38
N ASN A 324 -9.16 4.36 47.12
CA ASN A 324 -8.29 4.62 45.95
C ASN A 324 -7.52 5.97 46.01
N ASN A 325 -7.86 6.85 46.96
CA ASN A 325 -7.24 8.15 47.18
C ASN A 325 -5.82 8.05 47.76
N ASN A 326 -5.45 6.96 48.43
CA ASN A 326 -4.17 6.83 49.16
C ASN A 326 -3.23 5.74 48.61
N LEU A 327 -3.60 5.09 47.49
CA LEU A 327 -2.79 4.06 46.86
C LEU A 327 -1.90 4.62 45.76
N ILE A 328 -0.63 4.23 45.77
CA ILE A 328 0.37 4.63 44.78
C ILE A 328 0.93 3.40 44.10
N LYS A 329 1.02 3.45 42.77
CA LYS A 329 1.62 2.42 41.93
C LYS A 329 3.07 2.75 41.62
N PHE A 330 3.98 1.81 41.89
CA PHE A 330 5.38 1.86 41.48
C PHE A 330 5.71 0.71 40.53
N ASN A 331 6.30 1.03 39.38
CA ASN A 331 6.90 0.03 38.50
C ASN A 331 8.30 -0.32 39.02
N VAL A 332 8.52 -1.59 39.34
CA VAL A 332 9.76 -2.11 39.92
C VAL A 332 10.47 -3.13 39.03
N LYS A 333 9.91 -3.46 37.85
CA LYS A 333 10.41 -4.49 36.94
C LYS A 333 11.87 -4.35 36.55
N SER A 334 12.34 -3.12 36.38
CA SER A 334 13.72 -2.83 35.95
C SER A 334 14.68 -2.53 37.10
N LEU A 335 14.22 -2.63 38.35
CA LEU A 335 15.08 -2.41 39.51
C LEU A 335 15.90 -3.67 39.80
N PRO A 336 17.15 -3.52 40.28
CA PRO A 336 17.94 -4.65 40.73
C PRO A 336 17.19 -5.40 41.84
N THR A 337 17.38 -6.73 41.90
CA THR A 337 16.71 -7.65 42.85
C THR A 337 15.21 -7.90 42.62
N SER A 338 14.60 -7.33 41.58
CA SER A 338 13.19 -7.61 41.21
C SER A 338 13.00 -8.96 40.50
N ASN A 339 14.10 -9.59 40.07
CA ASN A 339 14.11 -10.88 39.41
C ASN A 339 14.10 -12.02 40.42
N PHE A 340 13.37 -13.09 40.10
CA PHE A 340 13.43 -14.32 40.87
C PHE A 340 14.73 -15.07 40.55
N VAL A 341 15.31 -15.75 41.54
CA VAL A 341 16.52 -16.56 41.40
C VAL A 341 16.26 -17.99 41.88
N PHE A 342 16.96 -18.97 41.34
CA PHE A 342 16.83 -20.36 41.79
C PHE A 342 17.21 -20.49 43.27
N SER A 343 16.41 -21.23 44.03
CA SER A 343 16.77 -21.57 45.41
C SER A 343 18.04 -22.42 45.43
N GLN A 344 19.02 -22.06 46.25
CA GLN A 344 20.28 -22.80 46.39
C GLN A 344 20.10 -24.18 47.05
N GLN A 345 18.99 -24.37 47.78
CA GLN A 345 18.66 -25.59 48.49
C GLN A 345 17.19 -25.95 48.23
N SER A 346 16.86 -27.24 48.28
CA SER A 346 15.52 -27.78 47.97
C SER A 346 15.26 -27.95 46.46
N ASN A 347 13.98 -28.07 46.09
CA ASN A 347 13.52 -28.34 44.73
C ASN A 347 14.11 -27.34 43.72
N TYR A 348 14.77 -27.86 42.69
CA TYR A 348 15.43 -27.08 41.64
C TYR A 348 14.47 -26.20 40.82
N ARG A 349 13.16 -26.47 40.86
CA ARG A 349 12.11 -25.69 40.19
C ARG A 349 11.52 -24.58 41.05
N VAL A 350 12.00 -24.41 42.29
CA VAL A 350 11.59 -23.31 43.16
C VAL A 350 12.52 -22.13 42.95
N MET A 351 11.92 -20.98 42.69
CA MET A 351 12.60 -19.70 42.65
C MET A 351 12.21 -18.87 43.85
N SER A 352 13.16 -18.13 44.42
CA SER A 352 12.94 -17.18 45.49
C SER A 352 13.14 -15.76 45.01
N LEU A 353 12.37 -14.84 45.61
CA LEU A 353 12.54 -13.40 45.46
C LEU A 353 12.99 -12.84 46.80
N VAL A 354 14.04 -12.03 46.77
CA VAL A 354 14.44 -11.16 47.88
C VAL A 354 14.65 -9.77 47.28
N PHE A 355 13.57 -9.00 47.22
CA PHE A 355 13.56 -7.65 46.67
C PHE A 355 13.77 -6.65 47.79
N GLU A 356 14.81 -5.83 47.69
CA GLU A 356 15.10 -4.73 48.59
C GLU A 356 15.51 -3.51 47.75
N THR A 357 14.74 -2.43 47.82
CA THR A 357 15.03 -1.19 47.07
C THR A 357 14.96 0.01 47.98
N GLU A 358 15.88 0.95 47.75
CA GLU A 358 15.92 2.29 48.39
C GLU A 358 15.72 3.40 47.35
N TYR A 359 15.39 3.02 46.12
CA TYR A 359 15.32 3.92 44.95
C TYR A 359 13.92 4.45 44.68
N VAL A 360 12.96 4.20 45.57
CA VAL A 360 11.59 4.69 45.40
C VAL A 360 11.47 6.09 45.98
N HIS A 361 11.24 7.08 45.11
CA HIS A 361 11.07 8.49 45.49
C HIS A 361 9.61 8.90 45.47
N VAL A 362 9.18 9.58 46.53
CA VAL A 362 7.86 10.24 46.62
C VAL A 362 8.05 11.75 46.69
N ARG A 363 7.35 12.48 45.83
CA ARG A 363 7.35 13.95 45.79
C ARG A 363 5.94 14.47 46.06
N SER A 364 5.84 15.75 46.40
CA SER A 364 4.56 16.47 46.55
C SER A 364 3.66 16.42 45.30
N THR A 365 4.22 16.09 44.12
CA THR A 365 3.50 15.92 42.86
C THR A 365 3.10 14.49 42.54
N THR A 366 3.45 13.50 43.38
CA THR A 366 3.10 12.10 43.15
C THR A 366 1.59 11.91 43.40
N LEU A 367 0.88 11.46 42.37
CA LEU A 367 -0.57 11.24 42.41
C LEU A 367 -0.90 9.80 42.82
N ALA A 368 -2.08 9.63 43.43
CA ALA A 368 -2.69 8.34 43.70
C ALA A 368 -3.18 7.68 42.40
N LEU A 369 -3.59 6.41 42.50
CA LEU A 369 -4.10 5.63 41.37
C LEU A 369 -5.30 6.27 40.66
N ASN A 370 -6.10 7.09 41.34
CA ASN A 370 -7.25 7.81 40.76
C ASN A 370 -6.95 9.24 40.27
N GLY A 371 -5.67 9.65 40.29
CA GLY A 371 -5.25 11.00 39.90
C GLY A 371 -5.44 12.07 40.98
N ALA A 372 -5.90 11.73 42.19
CA ALA A 372 -5.95 12.63 43.33
C ALA A 372 -4.58 12.71 44.03
N ALA A 373 -4.32 13.81 44.75
CA ALA A 373 -3.15 13.90 45.62
C ALA A 373 -3.43 13.15 46.94
N PRO A 374 -2.65 12.11 47.30
CA PRO A 374 -2.82 11.40 48.58
C PRO A 374 -2.68 12.36 49.77
N ALA A 375 -3.47 12.15 50.83
CA ALA A 375 -3.45 13.03 52.00
C ALA A 375 -2.03 13.20 52.61
N PRO A 376 -1.23 12.13 52.78
CA PRO A 376 0.15 12.24 53.29
C PRO A 376 1.09 13.01 52.36
N ILE A 377 0.85 12.96 51.05
CA ILE A 377 1.65 13.68 50.04
C ILE A 377 1.25 15.15 49.96
N SER A 378 -0.05 15.46 50.11
CA SER A 378 -0.56 16.83 50.14
C SER A 378 -0.09 17.61 51.38
N ALA A 379 0.14 16.90 52.49
CA ALA A 379 0.69 17.47 53.72
C ALA A 379 2.22 17.64 53.69
N GLN A 380 2.91 17.03 52.71
CA GLN A 380 4.34 17.18 52.54
C GLN A 380 4.68 18.56 51.96
N PRO A 381 5.68 19.28 52.50
CA PRO A 381 6.15 20.53 51.91
C PRO A 381 6.57 20.36 50.45
N ALA A 382 6.21 21.32 49.60
CA ALA A 382 6.44 21.25 48.16
C ALA A 382 7.91 20.96 47.78
N ASN A 383 8.84 21.43 48.61
CA ASN A 383 10.28 21.30 48.39
C ASN A 383 10.86 19.97 48.90
N HIS A 384 10.10 19.08 49.53
CA HIS A 384 10.67 17.83 50.05
C HIS A 384 10.58 16.69 49.01
N ALA A 385 11.59 15.82 48.98
CA ALA A 385 11.58 14.53 48.28
C ALA A 385 11.93 13.42 49.27
N VAL A 386 11.04 12.44 49.41
CA VAL A 386 11.16 11.34 50.37
C VAL A 386 11.65 10.08 49.65
N ARG A 387 12.62 9.38 50.23
CA ARG A 387 13.08 8.06 49.77
C ARG A 387 12.53 6.98 50.68
N LEU A 388 11.79 6.05 50.09
CA LEU A 388 11.23 4.90 50.79
C LEU A 388 12.05 3.64 50.49
N LYS A 389 12.26 2.86 51.53
CA LYS A 389 12.85 1.54 51.48
C LYS A 389 11.74 0.49 51.52
N LEU A 390 11.68 -0.35 50.49
CA LEU A 390 10.68 -1.39 50.33
C LEU A 390 11.34 -2.76 50.36
N LYS A 391 10.69 -3.72 51.02
CA LYS A 391 11.14 -5.12 51.09
C LYS A 391 10.01 -6.05 50.69
N VAL A 392 10.29 -7.01 49.81
CA VAL A 392 9.36 -8.09 49.44
C VAL A 392 10.14 -9.39 49.35
N PHE A 393 9.60 -10.45 49.92
CA PHE A 393 10.22 -11.77 49.90
C PHE A 393 9.19 -12.86 49.63
N GLY A 394 9.62 -13.95 49.00
CA GLY A 394 8.78 -15.11 48.81
C GLY A 394 9.29 -16.05 47.72
N THR A 395 8.41 -16.91 47.23
CA THR A 395 8.77 -18.00 46.32
C THR A 395 7.74 -18.25 45.24
N VAL A 396 8.20 -18.72 44.08
CA VAL A 396 7.39 -19.23 42.98
C VAL A 396 7.91 -20.61 42.58
N ASN A 397 7.03 -21.59 42.47
CA ASN A 397 7.36 -22.91 41.92
C ASN A 397 6.96 -22.98 40.45
N LEU A 398 7.94 -23.26 39.57
CA LEU A 398 7.75 -23.24 38.11
C LEU A 398 6.84 -24.36 37.59
N GLU A 399 6.73 -25.49 38.29
CA GLU A 399 5.92 -26.64 37.88
C GLU A 399 4.51 -26.60 38.46
N LEU A 400 4.40 -26.41 39.79
CA LEU A 400 3.11 -26.39 40.47
C LEU A 400 2.37 -25.04 40.30
N GLY A 401 3.10 -24.01 39.86
CA GLY A 401 2.62 -22.63 39.81
C GLY A 401 2.41 -21.99 41.18
N ASN A 402 2.76 -22.69 42.28
CA ASN A 402 2.55 -22.20 43.62
C ASN A 402 3.36 -20.93 43.87
N THR A 403 2.67 -19.85 44.21
CA THR A 403 3.22 -18.52 44.39
C THR A 403 2.80 -17.98 45.74
N SER A 404 3.78 -17.54 46.53
CA SER A 404 3.57 -16.86 47.79
C SER A 404 4.58 -15.72 47.93
N LEU A 405 4.08 -14.50 48.06
CA LEU A 405 4.88 -13.32 48.36
C LEU A 405 4.36 -12.65 49.62
N THR A 406 5.30 -12.16 50.42
CA THR A 406 5.05 -11.46 51.67
C THR A 406 5.72 -10.09 51.61
N ALA A 407 4.99 -9.07 52.01
CA ALA A 407 5.51 -7.72 52.15
C ALA A 407 6.31 -7.59 53.47
N GLY A 408 7.48 -6.96 53.39
CA GLY A 408 8.21 -6.48 54.56
C GLY A 408 7.80 -5.06 54.96
N GLU A 409 8.42 -4.54 56.01
CA GLU A 409 8.18 -3.19 56.49
C GLU A 409 8.64 -2.13 55.48
N VAL A 410 7.87 -1.04 55.38
CA VAL A 410 8.22 0.16 54.60
C VAL A 410 8.87 1.17 55.54
N THR A 411 10.08 1.62 55.22
CA THR A 411 10.79 2.60 56.06
C THR A 411 11.25 3.82 55.27
N VAL A 412 11.27 4.99 55.91
CA VAL A 412 11.78 6.23 55.31
C VAL A 412 13.30 6.24 55.47
N MET A 413 14.03 6.25 54.35
CA MET A 413 15.50 6.24 54.36
C MET A 413 16.10 7.64 54.44
N SER A 414 15.54 8.61 53.71
CA SER A 414 15.98 10.01 53.77
C SER A 414 14.90 10.95 53.24
N VAL A 415 14.91 12.19 53.74
CA VAL A 415 14.15 13.32 53.21
C VAL A 415 15.14 14.34 52.70
N LYS A 416 15.04 14.74 51.42
CA LYS A 416 15.88 15.80 50.84
C LYS A 416 15.06 17.02 50.52
N ASP A 417 15.62 18.19 50.80
CA ASP A 417 15.10 19.43 50.27
C ASP A 417 15.56 19.59 48.81
N THR A 418 14.61 19.71 47.89
CA THR A 418 14.80 19.83 46.44
C THR A 418 15.28 21.21 46.02
N THR A 419 15.16 22.23 46.87
CA THR A 419 15.68 23.58 46.60
C THR A 419 17.15 23.73 46.98
N THR A 420 17.58 23.08 48.06
CA THR A 420 18.95 23.20 48.61
C THR A 420 19.82 21.95 48.37
N GLY A 421 19.21 20.82 48.02
CA GLY A 421 19.90 19.53 47.84
C GLY A 421 20.33 18.86 49.15
N ALA A 422 20.05 19.47 50.30
CA ALA A 422 20.46 18.99 51.62
C ALA A 422 19.56 17.85 52.13
N GLU A 423 20.17 16.87 52.81
CA GLU A 423 19.44 15.84 53.57
C GLU A 423 18.96 16.43 54.89
N LEU A 424 17.67 16.28 55.18
CA LEU A 424 17.03 16.74 56.41
C LEU A 424 17.07 15.62 57.45
N ASP A 425 17.28 15.99 58.72
CA ASP A 425 17.29 15.05 59.84
C ASP A 425 15.91 14.41 60.03
N LEU A 426 15.89 13.09 60.13
CA LEU A 426 14.68 12.28 60.31
C LEU A 426 14.17 12.29 61.75
N THR A 427 14.99 12.71 62.71
CA THR A 427 14.69 12.71 64.14
C THR A 427 14.30 14.08 64.70
N THR A 428 14.69 15.17 64.02
CA THR A 428 14.39 16.54 64.45
C THR A 428 13.96 17.45 63.29
N GLY A 429 13.12 18.46 63.56
CA GLY A 429 12.77 19.52 62.60
C GLY A 429 11.78 19.13 61.48
N ALA A 430 11.91 19.80 60.33
CA ALA A 430 11.01 19.63 59.17
C ALA A 430 11.13 18.26 58.47
N GLY A 431 12.27 17.57 58.64
CA GLY A 431 12.47 16.21 58.16
C GLY A 431 11.67 15.18 58.98
N ALA A 432 11.68 15.29 60.31
CA ALA A 432 10.91 14.42 61.21
C ALA A 432 9.39 14.53 61.00
N THR A 433 8.86 15.74 60.80
CA THR A 433 7.43 15.94 60.49
C THR A 433 7.04 15.33 59.15
N THR A 434 7.93 15.38 58.15
CA THR A 434 7.70 14.74 56.85
C THR A 434 7.80 13.21 56.95
N ALA A 435 8.75 12.69 57.72
CA ALA A 435 8.92 11.25 57.91
C ALA A 435 7.73 10.62 58.66
N ALA A 436 7.13 11.34 59.62
CA ALA A 436 5.95 10.89 60.35
C ALA A 436 4.72 10.65 59.46
N LEU A 437 4.61 11.35 58.31
CA LEU A 437 3.52 11.16 57.35
C LEU A 437 3.53 9.77 56.69
N TYR A 438 4.69 9.10 56.66
CA TYR A 438 4.89 7.81 56.02
C TYR A 438 5.10 6.67 57.04
N ALA A 439 5.02 6.94 58.35
CA ALA A 439 5.30 5.97 59.40
C ALA A 439 4.37 4.74 59.36
N ASN A 440 3.18 4.91 58.79
CA ASN A 440 2.16 3.89 58.69
C ASN A 440 2.04 3.31 57.26
N ALA A 441 2.96 3.62 56.34
CA ALA A 441 2.83 3.12 54.97
C ALA A 441 2.97 1.58 54.90
N VAL A 442 2.09 0.91 54.16
CA VAL A 442 2.08 -0.57 54.02
C VAL A 442 1.91 -0.94 52.55
N LEU A 443 2.62 -1.99 52.10
CA LEU A 443 2.44 -2.56 50.77
C LEU A 443 1.13 -3.36 50.71
N SER A 444 0.23 -2.99 49.80
CA SER A 444 -1.11 -3.58 49.66
C SER A 444 -1.10 -4.81 48.74
N SER A 445 -0.55 -4.63 47.54
CA SER A 445 -0.65 -5.63 46.46
C SER A 445 0.48 -5.51 45.44
N TYR A 446 0.58 -6.49 44.54
CA TYR A 446 1.63 -6.59 43.53
C TYR A 446 1.15 -7.18 42.20
N ASP A 447 1.89 -6.89 41.13
CA ASP A 447 1.77 -7.55 39.83
C ASP A 447 3.05 -8.36 39.55
N LEU A 448 2.90 -9.49 38.85
CA LEU A 448 4.02 -10.30 38.36
C LEU A 448 4.08 -10.28 36.83
N ASP A 449 5.29 -10.21 36.28
CA ASP A 449 5.55 -10.50 34.87
C ASP A 449 6.09 -11.93 34.77
N ALA A 450 5.24 -12.85 34.33
CA ALA A 450 5.56 -14.26 34.14
C ALA A 450 5.03 -14.74 32.78
N ARG A 451 5.66 -15.76 32.20
CA ARG A 451 5.27 -16.35 30.92
C ARG A 451 5.12 -17.87 31.04
N LEU A 452 4.26 -18.46 30.22
CA LEU A 452 4.17 -19.90 30.04
C LEU A 452 5.31 -20.37 29.13
N THR A 453 5.90 -21.52 29.46
CA THR A 453 6.90 -22.16 28.60
C THR A 453 6.33 -22.65 27.27
N ASN A 454 5.03 -23.00 27.24
CA ASN A 454 4.34 -23.59 26.09
C ASN A 454 5.11 -24.77 25.46
N SER A 455 5.79 -25.57 26.28
CA SER A 455 6.55 -26.75 25.84
C SER A 455 5.67 -27.84 25.23
N ASN A 456 4.38 -27.83 25.57
CA ASN A 456 3.36 -28.72 25.03
C ASN A 456 2.75 -28.21 23.70
N HIS A 457 3.17 -27.04 23.20
CA HIS A 457 2.69 -26.43 21.96
C HIS A 457 1.16 -26.28 21.86
N VAL A 458 0.46 -26.20 23.00
CA VAL A 458 -1.00 -26.05 23.04
C VAL A 458 -1.41 -24.67 22.53
N GLN A 459 -0.64 -23.63 22.85
CA GLN A 459 -0.87 -22.29 22.34
C GLN A 459 -0.18 -22.12 20.98
N ARG A 460 -0.98 -21.87 19.93
CA ARG A 460 -0.50 -21.72 18.55
C ARG A 460 0.09 -20.34 18.23
N GLY A 461 -0.16 -19.36 19.09
CA GLY A 461 0.25 -17.96 18.88
C GLY A 461 -0.47 -17.30 17.72
N GLN A 462 0.16 -16.29 17.13
CA GLN A 462 -0.31 -15.65 15.90
C GLN A 462 -0.10 -16.54 14.67
N LEU A 463 -1.11 -16.61 13.81
CA LEU A 463 -1.13 -17.42 12.61
C LEU A 463 -0.87 -16.56 11.38
N LEU A 464 -0.17 -17.14 10.40
CA LEU A 464 0.09 -16.53 9.10
C LEU A 464 -0.69 -17.27 8.00
N ASP A 465 -1.25 -16.52 7.07
CA ASP A 465 -1.98 -17.02 5.90
C ASP A 465 -1.56 -16.25 4.65
N VAL A 466 -1.54 -16.91 3.50
CA VAL A 466 -1.22 -16.28 2.21
C VAL A 466 -2.49 -16.23 1.40
N THR A 467 -2.95 -15.02 1.11
CA THR A 467 -4.18 -14.78 0.35
C THR A 467 -3.86 -14.07 -0.95
N TYR A 468 -4.60 -14.42 -2.01
CA TYR A 468 -4.49 -13.78 -3.32
C TYR A 468 -5.75 -12.98 -3.59
N GLN A 469 -5.61 -11.71 -3.93
CA GLN A 469 -6.70 -10.86 -4.38
C GLN A 469 -6.46 -10.47 -5.83
N ARG A 470 -7.51 -10.64 -6.63
CA ARG A 470 -7.50 -10.49 -8.08
C ARG A 470 -8.58 -9.49 -8.45
N ASP A 471 -8.17 -8.37 -9.05
CA ASP A 471 -9.11 -7.43 -9.63
C ASP A 471 -9.00 -7.51 -11.15
N GLN A 472 -10.14 -7.64 -11.83
CA GLN A 472 -10.22 -7.70 -13.29
C GLN A 472 -10.78 -6.40 -13.83
N TYR A 473 -10.04 -5.77 -14.75
CA TYR A 473 -10.43 -4.53 -15.42
C TYR A 473 -10.83 -4.84 -16.87
N PRO A 474 -12.12 -4.69 -17.25
CA PRO A 474 -12.53 -4.87 -18.63
C PRO A 474 -11.93 -3.76 -19.51
N VAL A 475 -11.60 -4.08 -20.76
CA VAL A 475 -11.11 -3.10 -21.74
C VAL A 475 -12.19 -2.89 -22.80
N PRO A 476 -12.92 -1.76 -22.82
CA PRO A 476 -14.00 -1.50 -23.75
C PRO A 476 -13.48 -1.06 -25.13
N LEU A 477 -14.26 -1.39 -26.16
CA LEU A 477 -14.14 -0.79 -27.48
C LEU A 477 -14.55 0.68 -27.41
N ARG A 478 -13.74 1.57 -27.97
CA ARG A 478 -14.04 3.01 -28.06
C ARG A 478 -14.74 3.33 -29.39
N GLY A 479 -15.19 4.57 -29.51
CA GLY A 479 -15.87 5.05 -30.72
C GLY A 479 -14.99 4.88 -31.98
N PRO A 480 -15.59 4.57 -33.14
CA PRO A 480 -14.85 4.39 -34.38
C PRO A 480 -14.22 5.71 -34.85
N ILE A 481 -12.95 5.65 -35.24
CA ILE A 481 -12.24 6.74 -35.92
C ILE A 481 -12.18 6.38 -37.41
N THR A 482 -12.60 7.31 -38.27
CA THR A 482 -12.70 7.06 -39.72
C THR A 482 -12.00 8.18 -40.50
N ALA A 483 -11.10 7.81 -41.41
CA ALA A 483 -10.54 8.69 -42.43
C ALA A 483 -11.30 8.46 -43.75
N LEU A 484 -11.86 9.54 -44.29
CA LEU A 484 -12.61 9.51 -45.55
C LEU A 484 -11.70 9.88 -46.71
N ARG A 485 -11.83 9.17 -47.83
CA ARG A 485 -11.21 9.58 -49.09
C ARG A 485 -12.07 9.27 -50.32
N PRO A 486 -11.93 10.04 -51.41
CA PRO A 486 -12.60 9.75 -52.68
C PRO A 486 -12.18 8.40 -53.26
N VAL A 487 -13.10 7.71 -53.94
CA VAL A 487 -12.89 6.36 -54.50
C VAL A 487 -11.82 6.34 -55.60
N GLN A 488 -11.57 7.46 -56.28
CA GLN A 488 -10.69 7.54 -57.47
C GLN A 488 -9.22 7.87 -57.16
N GLN A 489 -8.84 8.04 -55.89
CA GLN A 489 -7.50 8.49 -55.50
C GLN A 489 -6.54 7.30 -55.25
N SER A 490 -5.26 7.45 -55.63
CA SER A 490 -4.27 6.35 -55.63
C SER A 490 -3.87 5.83 -54.24
N ASP A 491 -3.41 4.58 -54.18
CA ASP A 491 -3.01 3.83 -52.97
C ASP A 491 -1.88 4.51 -52.15
N SER A 492 -1.16 5.48 -52.73
CA SER A 492 -0.15 6.30 -52.05
C SER A 492 -0.71 7.11 -50.87
N GLU A 493 -2.00 7.45 -50.91
CA GLU A 493 -2.67 8.27 -49.88
C GLU A 493 -3.20 7.42 -48.71
N ASP A 494 -3.17 6.09 -48.80
CA ASP A 494 -3.57 5.20 -47.69
C ASP A 494 -2.65 5.33 -46.47
N ALA A 495 -1.35 5.56 -46.71
CA ALA A 495 -0.39 5.81 -45.64
C ALA A 495 -0.74 7.08 -44.84
N ASN A 496 -1.23 8.12 -45.50
CA ASN A 496 -1.68 9.37 -44.87
C ASN A 496 -2.96 9.13 -44.05
N GLY A 497 -3.86 8.26 -44.53
CA GLY A 497 -5.04 7.83 -43.79
C GLY A 497 -4.67 7.09 -42.49
N VAL A 498 -3.74 6.13 -42.56
CA VAL A 498 -3.25 5.40 -41.37
C VAL A 498 -2.57 6.35 -40.38
N GLU A 499 -1.75 7.28 -40.86
CA GLU A 499 -1.09 8.28 -40.01
C GLU A 499 -2.08 9.19 -39.28
N ALA A 500 -3.17 9.61 -39.96
CA ALA A 500 -4.24 10.37 -39.35
C ALA A 500 -4.95 9.57 -38.24
N LEU A 501 -5.21 8.27 -38.48
CA LEU A 501 -5.81 7.38 -37.48
C LEU A 501 -4.89 7.19 -36.25
N VAL A 502 -3.60 6.97 -36.47
CA VAL A 502 -2.60 6.84 -35.39
C VAL A 502 -2.54 8.13 -34.56
N THR A 503 -2.45 9.28 -35.21
CA THR A 503 -2.38 10.58 -34.54
C THR A 503 -3.63 10.87 -33.71
N ALA A 504 -4.81 10.64 -34.27
CA ALA A 504 -6.07 10.79 -33.54
C ALA A 504 -6.12 9.87 -32.32
N THR A 505 -5.73 8.60 -32.47
CA THR A 505 -5.73 7.62 -31.37
C THR A 505 -4.81 8.07 -30.24
N ARG A 506 -3.60 8.55 -30.55
CA ARG A 506 -2.65 9.06 -29.55
C ARG A 506 -3.22 10.23 -28.76
N TYR A 507 -3.86 11.19 -29.44
CA TYR A 507 -4.51 12.31 -28.75
C TYR A 507 -5.65 11.86 -27.84
N TYR A 508 -6.45 10.88 -28.26
CA TYR A 508 -7.48 10.30 -27.38
C TYR A 508 -6.87 9.61 -26.16
N THR A 509 -5.84 8.78 -26.33
CA THR A 509 -5.19 8.08 -25.21
C THR A 509 -4.57 9.06 -24.21
N SER A 510 -3.90 10.11 -24.69
CA SER A 510 -3.29 11.13 -23.83
C SER A 510 -4.32 12.00 -23.13
N ALA A 511 -5.41 12.37 -23.79
CA ALA A 511 -6.51 13.09 -23.15
C ALA A 511 -7.19 12.25 -22.06
N GLN A 512 -7.43 10.95 -22.33
CA GLN A 512 -8.01 10.01 -21.36
C GLN A 512 -7.09 9.77 -20.15
N ALA A 513 -5.77 9.76 -20.31
CA ALA A 513 -4.83 9.68 -19.19
C ALA A 513 -5.02 10.83 -18.19
N VAL A 514 -5.12 12.07 -18.71
CA VAL A 514 -5.37 13.27 -17.88
C VAL A 514 -6.74 13.22 -17.22
N GLU A 515 -7.78 12.80 -17.96
CA GLU A 515 -9.12 12.66 -17.40
C GLU A 515 -9.17 11.62 -16.28
N LYS A 516 -8.50 10.47 -16.45
CA LYS A 516 -8.46 9.44 -15.42
C LYS A 516 -7.75 9.92 -14.16
N LEU A 517 -6.70 10.71 -14.31
CA LEU A 517 -5.96 11.30 -13.19
C LEU A 517 -6.87 12.25 -12.39
N LEU A 518 -7.63 13.12 -13.06
CA LEU A 518 -8.59 14.04 -12.43
C LEU A 518 -9.79 13.33 -11.79
N GLU A 519 -10.29 12.27 -12.42
CA GLU A 519 -11.34 11.42 -11.83
C GLU A 519 -10.83 10.79 -10.52
N THR A 520 -9.59 10.28 -10.55
CA THR A 520 -8.95 9.64 -9.41
C THR A 520 -8.68 10.63 -8.27
N SER A 521 -8.29 11.87 -8.58
CA SER A 521 -8.10 12.90 -7.54
C SER A 521 -9.40 13.22 -6.82
N ASN A 522 -10.51 13.35 -7.54
CA ASN A 522 -11.82 13.60 -6.95
C ASN A 522 -12.25 12.41 -6.06
N LEU A 523 -12.09 11.20 -6.56
CA LEU A 523 -12.45 9.97 -5.85
C LEU A 523 -11.62 9.78 -4.58
N LEU A 524 -10.30 9.97 -4.65
CA LEU A 524 -9.43 9.87 -3.48
C LEU A 524 -9.74 10.94 -2.43
N SER A 525 -10.11 12.16 -2.85
CA SER A 525 -10.50 13.23 -1.93
C SER A 525 -11.73 12.87 -1.09
N GLU A 526 -12.70 12.18 -1.69
CA GLU A 526 -13.90 11.72 -1.01
C GLU A 526 -13.60 10.56 -0.06
N VAL A 527 -12.77 9.61 -0.50
CA VAL A 527 -12.44 8.45 0.33
C VAL A 527 -11.62 8.87 1.54
N VAL A 528 -10.56 9.66 1.38
CA VAL A 528 -9.69 10.09 2.48
C VAL A 528 -10.45 10.85 3.57
N THR A 529 -11.46 11.63 3.19
CA THR A 529 -12.31 12.38 4.15
C THR A 529 -13.20 11.46 4.99
N ASN A 530 -13.60 10.30 4.46
CA ASN A 530 -14.55 9.38 5.08
C ASN A 530 -13.90 8.08 5.63
N LEU A 531 -12.58 8.08 5.85
CA LEU A 531 -11.88 6.91 6.38
C LEU A 531 -12.26 6.65 7.85
N ASP A 532 -13.06 5.61 8.10
CA ASP A 532 -13.43 5.16 9.46
C ASP A 532 -12.28 4.35 10.09
N THR A 533 -11.71 3.39 9.36
CA THR A 533 -10.54 2.58 9.77
C THR A 533 -9.76 2.03 8.57
N PHE A 534 -8.47 1.76 8.77
CA PHE A 534 -7.55 1.23 7.75
C PHE A 534 -7.98 -0.13 7.15
N GLU A 535 -8.77 -0.91 7.88
CA GLU A 535 -9.08 -2.32 7.55
C GLU A 535 -10.24 -2.48 6.55
N LYS A 536 -11.08 -1.46 6.36
CA LYS A 536 -12.25 -1.50 5.47
C LYS A 536 -12.22 -0.37 4.45
N LEU A 537 -11.21 -0.44 3.58
CA LEU A 537 -11.12 0.46 2.45
C LEU A 537 -12.20 0.12 1.40
N PRO A 538 -12.87 1.13 0.80
CA PRO A 538 -13.76 0.90 -0.32
C PRO A 538 -13.06 0.13 -1.44
N ALA A 539 -13.77 -0.85 -2.02
CA ALA A 539 -13.25 -1.70 -3.10
C ALA A 539 -13.01 -0.96 -4.44
N LEU A 540 -13.09 0.36 -4.44
CA LEU A 540 -12.96 1.22 -5.60
C LEU A 540 -11.50 1.64 -5.89
N LEU A 541 -10.58 1.42 -4.94
CA LEU A 541 -9.24 2.04 -4.90
C LEU A 541 -8.08 1.21 -5.49
N GLY A 542 -8.34 0.36 -6.48
CA GLY A 542 -7.32 -0.48 -7.12
C GLY A 542 -6.74 -1.57 -6.21
N VAL A 543 -5.87 -2.43 -6.75
CA VAL A 543 -5.27 -3.56 -6.02
C VAL A 543 -4.25 -3.11 -4.96
N GLY A 544 -3.57 -1.99 -5.22
CA GLY A 544 -2.57 -1.40 -4.33
C GLY A 544 -3.15 -0.93 -2.98
N ARG A 545 -4.47 -0.79 -2.84
CA ARG A 545 -5.12 -0.47 -1.55
C ARG A 545 -4.82 -1.48 -0.44
N HIS A 546 -4.46 -2.71 -0.80
CA HIS A 546 -4.13 -3.75 0.16
C HIS A 546 -2.69 -3.67 0.66
N TYR A 547 -1.84 -2.88 0.00
CA TYR A 547 -0.45 -2.63 0.38
C TYR A 547 -0.26 -1.25 1.01
N PHE A 548 -0.99 -0.24 0.53
CA PHE A 548 -0.76 1.16 0.90
C PHE A 548 -1.95 1.79 1.61
N LYS A 549 -1.67 2.70 2.54
CA LYS A 549 -2.68 3.63 3.04
C LYS A 549 -3.07 4.62 1.92
N PRO A 550 -4.35 4.83 1.62
CA PRO A 550 -4.76 5.88 0.69
C PRO A 550 -4.30 7.25 1.18
N PHE A 551 -3.76 8.05 0.27
CA PHE A 551 -3.29 9.40 0.55
C PHE A 551 -3.73 10.35 -0.55
N TYR A 552 -4.35 11.46 -0.13
CA TYR A 552 -4.68 12.57 -1.01
C TYR A 552 -4.59 13.90 -0.25
N GLU A 553 -3.81 14.81 -0.81
CA GLU A 553 -3.67 16.18 -0.32
C GLU A 553 -3.70 17.13 -1.52
N ASN A 554 -4.50 18.19 -1.40
CA ASN A 554 -4.54 19.28 -2.37
C ASN A 554 -3.93 20.54 -1.75
N VAL A 555 -2.73 20.92 -2.18
CA VAL A 555 -2.01 22.09 -1.68
C VAL A 555 -2.20 23.25 -2.65
N SER A 556 -2.85 24.33 -2.20
CA SER A 556 -2.92 25.57 -2.96
C SER A 556 -1.71 26.47 -2.66
N ILE A 557 -0.99 26.89 -3.69
CA ILE A 557 0.10 27.86 -3.58
C ILE A 557 -0.28 29.13 -4.34
N ASN A 558 -0.19 30.26 -3.66
CA ASN A 558 -0.36 31.56 -4.26
C ASN A 558 0.98 32.30 -4.25
N MET A 559 1.59 32.44 -5.42
CA MET A 559 2.91 33.07 -5.56
C MET A 559 2.94 34.53 -5.14
N ALA A 560 1.78 35.19 -5.02
CA ALA A 560 1.71 36.56 -4.54
C ALA A 560 1.85 36.68 -3.01
N THR A 561 1.47 35.65 -2.26
CA THR A 561 1.53 35.63 -0.78
C THR A 561 2.68 34.80 -0.25
N ASP A 562 3.02 33.73 -0.94
CA ASP A 562 3.95 32.70 -0.43
C ASP A 562 5.40 32.97 -0.86
N LEU A 563 5.62 33.98 -1.69
CA LEU A 563 6.94 34.39 -2.15
C LEU A 563 7.42 35.64 -1.40
N ASP A 564 8.42 35.44 -0.55
CA ASP A 564 9.20 36.53 0.02
C ASP A 564 10.51 36.67 -0.76
N SER A 565 10.58 37.70 -1.60
CA SER A 565 11.80 38.03 -2.36
C SER A 565 12.18 39.48 -2.11
N VAL A 566 13.45 39.71 -1.78
CA VAL A 566 13.98 41.05 -1.45
C VAL A 566 14.51 41.75 -2.71
N LYS A 567 15.00 41.00 -3.70
CA LYS A 567 15.62 41.55 -4.91
C LYS A 567 14.97 40.98 -6.18
N SER A 568 14.69 41.86 -7.14
CA SER A 568 13.99 41.47 -8.38
C SER A 568 14.77 40.49 -9.28
N HIS A 569 16.10 40.40 -9.17
CA HIS A 569 16.89 39.44 -9.94
C HIS A 569 16.94 38.03 -9.31
N GLU A 570 16.80 37.93 -7.98
CA GLU A 570 16.76 36.66 -7.23
C GLU A 570 15.34 36.05 -7.23
N ARG A 571 14.31 36.85 -7.53
CA ARG A 571 12.89 36.45 -7.54
C ARG A 571 12.58 35.17 -8.33
N SER A 572 13.27 34.96 -9.45
CA SER A 572 13.10 33.74 -10.26
C SER A 572 13.60 32.48 -9.55
N ALA A 573 14.70 32.59 -8.79
CA ALA A 573 15.24 31.51 -7.98
C ALA A 573 14.38 31.26 -6.73
N ASP A 574 13.91 32.33 -6.08
CA ASP A 574 13.06 32.25 -4.89
C ASP A 574 11.73 31.54 -5.19
N MET A 575 11.08 31.83 -6.34
CA MET A 575 9.85 31.12 -6.75
C MET A 575 10.08 29.62 -6.96
N ARG A 576 11.21 29.24 -7.56
CA ARG A 576 11.57 27.84 -7.75
C ARG A 576 11.79 27.16 -6.40
N ALA A 577 12.48 27.83 -5.48
CA ALA A 577 12.73 27.31 -4.13
C ALA A 577 11.42 27.06 -3.36
N VAL A 578 10.45 27.97 -3.43
CA VAL A 578 9.13 27.79 -2.80
C VAL A 578 8.42 26.55 -3.36
N LEU A 579 8.38 26.40 -4.69
CA LEU A 579 7.77 25.22 -5.34
C LEU A 579 8.45 23.91 -4.93
N VAL A 580 9.78 23.85 -5.02
CA VAL A 580 10.55 22.64 -4.72
C VAL A 580 10.48 22.27 -3.24
N ASN A 581 10.57 23.25 -2.32
CA ASN A 581 10.48 22.98 -0.89
C ASN A 581 9.11 22.45 -0.50
N LYS A 582 8.02 23.01 -1.06
CA LYS A 582 6.67 22.50 -0.84
C LYS A 582 6.46 21.11 -1.44
N LEU A 583 7.01 20.86 -2.63
CA LEU A 583 6.95 19.53 -3.25
C LEU A 583 7.74 18.51 -2.45
N ARG A 584 8.91 18.87 -1.91
CA ARG A 584 9.72 18.02 -1.04
C ARG A 584 8.98 17.64 0.24
N ASP A 585 8.44 18.61 0.96
CA ASP A 585 7.66 18.35 2.17
C ASP A 585 6.47 17.41 1.87
N LEU A 586 5.73 17.67 0.79
CA LEU A 586 4.60 16.85 0.35
C LEU A 586 5.01 15.41 0.05
N VAL A 587 6.12 15.20 -0.67
CA VAL A 587 6.61 13.85 -1.02
C VAL A 587 7.07 13.08 0.22
N TYR A 588 7.77 13.73 1.15
CA TYR A 588 8.20 13.07 2.39
C TYR A 588 7.02 12.72 3.30
N ARG A 589 6.02 13.59 3.44
CA ARG A 589 4.77 13.27 4.17
C ARG A 589 4.02 12.11 3.50
N MET A 590 3.88 12.17 2.18
CA MET A 590 3.28 11.09 1.40
C MET A 590 4.03 9.76 1.58
N TYR A 591 5.38 9.77 1.58
CA TYR A 591 6.20 8.58 1.78
C TYR A 591 6.04 7.96 3.17
N GLN A 592 5.98 8.81 4.22
CA GLN A 592 5.84 8.37 5.60
C GLN A 592 4.43 7.83 5.89
N GLU A 593 3.38 8.57 5.53
CA GLU A 593 2.00 8.22 5.88
C GLU A 593 1.45 7.02 5.11
N THR A 594 1.89 6.84 3.86
CA THR A 594 1.48 5.71 3.02
C THR A 594 2.19 4.41 3.38
N GLY A 595 3.34 4.49 4.08
CA GLY A 595 4.16 3.33 4.42
C GLY A 595 4.90 2.73 3.24
N TYR A 596 5.10 3.49 2.17
CA TYR A 596 5.65 2.99 0.90
C TYR A 596 7.03 2.32 1.07
N MET A 597 7.85 2.81 2.01
CA MET A 597 9.15 2.20 2.37
C MET A 597 9.02 0.75 2.84
N ALA A 598 8.07 0.48 3.73
CA ALA A 598 7.87 -0.85 4.31
C ALA A 598 7.43 -1.84 3.24
N VAL A 599 6.60 -1.38 2.29
CA VAL A 599 6.15 -2.18 1.16
C VAL A 599 7.31 -2.51 0.23
N LEU A 600 8.15 -1.53 -0.13
CA LEU A 600 9.33 -1.75 -0.96
C LEU A 600 10.30 -2.75 -0.33
N GLN A 601 10.64 -2.58 0.95
CA GLN A 601 11.57 -3.47 1.64
C GLN A 601 11.04 -4.90 1.72
N SER A 602 9.74 -5.07 1.95
CA SER A 602 9.12 -6.40 1.96
C SER A 602 9.08 -7.05 0.57
N LYS A 603 8.96 -6.27 -0.51
CA LYS A 603 8.88 -6.77 -1.89
C LYS A 603 10.25 -7.16 -2.45
N TYR A 604 11.29 -6.43 -2.06
CA TYR A 604 12.67 -6.62 -2.53
C TYR A 604 13.59 -7.30 -1.50
N GLU A 605 13.02 -8.13 -0.63
CA GLU A 605 13.76 -8.98 0.34
C GLU A 605 14.78 -8.20 1.20
N GLY A 606 14.44 -6.95 1.58
CA GLY A 606 15.29 -6.08 2.38
C GLY A 606 16.31 -5.26 1.59
N GLN A 607 16.31 -5.29 0.26
CA GLN A 607 17.11 -4.36 -0.55
C GLN A 607 16.47 -2.97 -0.60
N THR A 608 17.30 -1.93 -0.45
CA THR A 608 16.88 -0.53 -0.56
C THR A 608 16.80 -0.13 -2.02
N VAL A 609 15.63 -0.32 -2.63
CA VAL A 609 15.30 0.22 -3.95
C VAL A 609 14.72 1.63 -3.78
N LYS A 610 15.25 2.61 -4.51
CA LYS A 610 14.73 3.99 -4.47
C LYS A 610 13.38 4.06 -5.20
N PRO A 611 12.33 4.64 -4.59
CA PRO A 611 11.09 4.90 -5.32
C PRO A 611 11.31 5.93 -6.41
N THR A 612 10.60 5.81 -7.54
CA THR A 612 10.49 6.91 -8.49
C THR A 612 9.29 7.79 -8.14
N VAL A 613 9.49 9.10 -8.12
CA VAL A 613 8.45 10.11 -7.97
C VAL A 613 8.13 10.68 -9.34
N ILE A 614 6.87 10.53 -9.76
CA ILE A 614 6.37 11.04 -11.03
C ILE A 614 5.70 12.38 -10.75
N ILE A 615 6.19 13.43 -11.40
CA ILE A 615 5.68 14.80 -11.28
C ILE A 615 5.12 15.21 -12.64
N GLY A 616 3.80 15.36 -12.73
CA GLY A 616 3.09 15.77 -13.94
C GLY A 616 2.58 17.21 -13.85
N CYS A 617 2.88 18.05 -14.83
CA CYS A 617 2.46 19.46 -14.82
C CYS A 617 2.11 20.04 -16.20
N ASP A 618 1.62 21.27 -16.21
CA ASP A 618 1.53 22.11 -17.42
C ASP A 618 2.95 22.44 -17.93
N ILE A 619 3.12 22.53 -19.24
CA ILE A 619 4.32 23.04 -19.92
C ILE A 619 4.80 24.37 -19.31
N TYR A 620 3.89 25.28 -18.94
CA TYR A 620 4.27 26.56 -18.32
C TYR A 620 4.88 26.40 -16.92
N LEU A 621 4.45 25.41 -16.14
CA LEU A 621 4.99 25.12 -14.81
C LEU A 621 6.29 24.31 -14.89
N ALA A 622 6.43 23.47 -15.91
CA ALA A 622 7.60 22.61 -16.11
C ALA A 622 8.92 23.39 -16.14
N GLN A 623 8.95 24.58 -16.75
CA GLN A 623 10.16 25.45 -16.80
C GLN A 623 10.63 25.94 -15.42
N TRP A 624 9.74 25.94 -14.42
CA TRP A 624 10.06 26.35 -13.05
C TRP A 624 10.51 25.15 -12.19
N LEU A 625 10.21 23.92 -12.63
CA LEU A 625 10.59 22.68 -11.96
C LEU A 625 11.88 22.07 -12.53
N LEU A 626 12.11 22.21 -13.84
CA LEU A 626 13.32 21.75 -14.53
C LEU A 626 14.41 22.82 -14.44
N VAL A 627 15.45 22.57 -13.64
CA VAL A 627 16.65 23.43 -13.56
C VAL A 627 17.79 22.79 -14.35
N GLU A 628 18.66 23.60 -14.96
CA GLU A 628 19.93 23.17 -15.54
C GLU A 628 20.81 22.53 -14.44
N GLY A 629 20.95 21.21 -14.48
CA GLY A 629 22.06 20.51 -13.81
C GLY A 629 21.78 19.77 -12.50
N ASP A 630 20.53 19.55 -12.05
CA ASP A 630 20.31 18.81 -10.79
C ASP A 630 19.20 17.74 -10.81
N ILE A 631 19.64 16.49 -10.64
CA ILE A 631 18.86 15.26 -10.40
C ILE A 631 18.45 15.09 -8.93
N ARG A 632 18.71 16.08 -8.05
CA ARG A 632 18.50 16.01 -6.59
C ARG A 632 17.44 16.97 -6.06
N THR A 633 16.50 17.39 -6.89
CA THR A 633 15.43 18.33 -6.50
C THR A 633 14.62 17.85 -5.29
N LEU A 634 14.50 16.53 -5.07
CA LEU A 634 13.76 15.97 -3.93
C LEU A 634 14.61 15.38 -2.80
N GLY A 635 15.91 15.14 -3.00
CA GLY A 635 16.79 14.47 -2.03
C GLY A 635 17.54 13.30 -2.66
N ASN A 636 18.24 12.50 -1.85
CA ASN A 636 18.95 11.29 -2.33
C ASN A 636 18.08 10.02 -2.26
N ASP A 637 16.92 10.10 -1.61
CA ASP A 637 16.09 8.92 -1.32
C ASP A 637 15.18 8.52 -2.48
N PHE A 638 15.00 9.39 -3.48
CA PHE A 638 14.05 9.22 -4.58
C PHE A 638 14.69 9.49 -5.94
N ASP A 639 14.24 8.76 -6.97
CA ASP A 639 14.46 9.12 -8.37
C ASP A 639 13.28 9.98 -8.84
N VAL A 640 13.52 11.01 -9.67
CA VAL A 640 12.47 11.98 -10.04
C VAL A 640 12.29 12.03 -11.54
N VAL A 641 11.04 11.90 -11.99
CA VAL A 641 10.64 12.04 -13.39
C VAL A 641 9.64 13.18 -13.50
N VAL A 642 10.05 14.29 -14.13
CA VAL A 642 9.19 15.45 -14.38
C VAL A 642 8.69 15.39 -15.83
N VAL A 643 7.37 15.37 -16.00
CA VAL A 643 6.70 15.31 -17.29
C VAL A 643 5.69 16.44 -17.42
N SER A 644 5.46 16.87 -18.67
CA SER A 644 4.54 17.96 -18.97
C SER A 644 3.57 17.62 -20.08
N THR A 645 2.38 18.25 -20.07
CA THR A 645 1.33 18.05 -21.08
C THR A 645 0.69 19.38 -21.49
N PRO A 646 0.34 19.58 -22.77
CA PRO A 646 -0.34 20.78 -23.26
C PRO A 646 -1.85 20.82 -22.93
N ASN A 647 -2.39 19.81 -22.24
CA ASN A 647 -3.83 19.73 -21.98
C ASN A 647 -4.31 20.88 -21.08
N LEU A 648 -5.32 21.63 -21.53
CA LEU A 648 -5.89 22.78 -20.80
C LEU A 648 -6.37 22.43 -19.39
N LYS A 649 -6.85 21.20 -19.16
CA LYS A 649 -7.34 20.75 -17.84
C LYS A 649 -6.21 20.68 -16.79
N MET A 650 -4.95 20.64 -17.23
CA MET A 650 -3.76 20.60 -16.37
C MET A 650 -3.21 21.99 -16.05
N SER A 651 -3.79 23.06 -16.59
CA SER A 651 -3.25 24.40 -16.40
C SER A 651 -3.25 24.82 -14.94
N GLY A 652 -2.09 25.28 -14.47
CA GLY A 652 -1.89 25.66 -13.06
C GLY A 652 -1.88 24.49 -12.07
N LYS A 653 -1.84 23.24 -12.53
CA LYS A 653 -1.86 22.04 -11.68
C LYS A 653 -0.55 21.26 -11.79
N ILE A 654 -0.11 20.72 -10.65
CA ILE A 654 0.97 19.75 -10.54
C ILE A 654 0.40 18.53 -9.83
N PHE A 655 0.59 17.35 -10.41
CA PHE A 655 0.26 16.08 -9.79
C PHE A 655 1.53 15.33 -9.43
N VAL A 656 1.51 14.66 -8.28
CA VAL A 656 2.62 13.88 -7.78
C VAL A 656 2.12 12.50 -7.39
N ALA A 657 2.78 11.46 -7.90
CA ALA A 657 2.50 10.07 -7.59
C ALA A 657 3.80 9.27 -7.48
N PHE A 658 3.74 8.07 -6.91
CA PHE A 658 4.86 7.13 -6.92
C PHE A 658 4.84 6.24 -8.16
N GLY A 659 6.01 5.74 -8.53
CA GLY A 659 6.20 4.78 -9.60
C GLY A 659 7.35 3.83 -9.30
N ASP A 660 7.29 2.66 -9.91
CA ASP A 660 8.41 1.73 -10.00
C ASP A 660 8.91 1.69 -11.46
N PRO A 661 10.18 2.05 -11.74
CA PRO A 661 10.74 2.05 -13.08
C PRO A 661 11.23 0.66 -13.53
N THR A 662 11.38 -0.30 -12.61
CA THR A 662 11.94 -1.62 -12.90
C THR A 662 10.87 -2.64 -13.32
N GLY A 663 9.68 -2.57 -12.72
CA GLY A 663 8.61 -3.57 -12.91
C GLY A 663 7.77 -3.46 -14.17
N ASN A 664 7.74 -2.30 -14.86
CA ASN A 664 6.90 -2.14 -16.06
C ASN A 664 7.56 -2.66 -17.36
N ASN A 665 8.80 -3.15 -17.27
CA ASN A 665 9.57 -3.61 -18.43
C ASN A 665 9.14 -4.99 -18.97
N GLU A 666 8.16 -5.66 -18.35
CA GLU A 666 7.74 -7.02 -18.69
C GLU A 666 6.34 -7.13 -19.30
N ASN A 667 5.68 -6.02 -19.65
CA ASN A 667 4.27 -6.05 -20.08
C ASN A 667 3.33 -6.65 -19.01
N VAL A 668 3.74 -6.57 -17.74
CA VAL A 668 2.99 -7.02 -16.56
C VAL A 668 2.68 -5.79 -15.71
N ALA A 669 1.43 -5.66 -15.26
CA ALA A 669 1.07 -4.58 -14.37
C ALA A 669 1.75 -4.72 -13.01
N ASN A 670 2.35 -3.63 -12.53
CA ASN A 670 2.92 -3.57 -11.20
C ASN A 670 1.94 -2.88 -10.24
N PRO A 671 1.49 -3.52 -9.15
CA PRO A 671 0.60 -2.90 -8.17
C PRO A 671 1.24 -1.71 -7.42
N MET A 672 2.57 -1.52 -7.51
CA MET A 672 3.29 -0.39 -6.91
C MET A 672 3.46 0.82 -7.84
N HIS A 673 3.20 0.66 -9.14
CA HIS A 673 3.19 1.80 -10.05
C HIS A 673 1.81 2.49 -10.04
N PHE A 674 1.72 3.79 -10.37
CA PHE A 674 0.47 4.56 -10.25
C PHE A 674 -0.72 3.87 -10.94
N GLY A 675 -0.57 3.57 -12.23
CA GLY A 675 -1.54 2.79 -12.97
C GLY A 675 -0.94 2.19 -14.23
N ASN A 676 -1.78 1.66 -15.10
CA ASN A 676 -1.36 1.22 -16.43
C ASN A 676 -2.44 1.59 -17.46
N MET A 677 -2.06 1.64 -18.73
CA MET A 677 -3.01 1.61 -19.83
C MET A 677 -3.03 0.21 -20.43
N ALA A 678 -4.17 -0.45 -20.35
CA ALA A 678 -4.42 -1.63 -21.17
C ALA A 678 -4.72 -1.21 -22.61
N TRP A 679 -3.94 -1.75 -23.55
CA TRP A 679 -4.13 -1.62 -24.98
C TRP A 679 -4.44 -2.98 -25.59
N CYS A 680 -5.57 -3.11 -26.27
CA CYS A 680 -5.89 -4.29 -27.06
C CYS A 680 -5.71 -3.96 -28.55
N PRO A 681 -4.89 -4.71 -29.29
CA PRO A 681 -4.72 -4.52 -30.72
C PRO A 681 -6.02 -4.73 -31.49
N GLU A 682 -6.22 -3.94 -32.56
CA GLU A 682 -7.44 -3.98 -33.39
C GLU A 682 -7.14 -3.91 -34.89
N LEU A 683 -8.10 -4.34 -35.73
CA LEU A 683 -7.93 -4.31 -37.19
C LEU A 683 -8.24 -2.93 -37.79
N VAL A 684 -7.40 -2.50 -38.73
CA VAL A 684 -7.69 -1.38 -39.64
C VAL A 684 -8.35 -1.94 -40.89
N VAL A 685 -9.56 -1.47 -41.21
CA VAL A 685 -10.31 -1.93 -42.38
C VAL A 685 -10.53 -0.74 -43.32
N ASN A 686 -10.30 -0.95 -44.61
CA ASN A 686 -10.60 0.03 -45.66
C ASN A 686 -11.75 -0.51 -46.52
N LEU A 687 -12.90 0.14 -46.48
CA LEU A 687 -14.11 -0.33 -47.17
C LEU A 687 -14.73 0.78 -48.01
N PRO A 688 -15.16 0.48 -49.26
CA PRO A 688 -16.05 1.36 -50.00
C PRO A 688 -17.45 1.27 -49.36
N ILE A 689 -17.89 2.34 -48.70
CA ILE A 689 -19.20 2.40 -48.07
C ILE A 689 -20.04 3.45 -48.81
N SER A 690 -21.25 3.07 -49.21
CA SER A 690 -22.23 4.00 -49.76
C SER A 690 -23.08 4.58 -48.63
N ARG A 691 -23.07 5.90 -48.49
CA ARG A 691 -23.94 6.65 -47.58
C ARG A 691 -24.60 7.78 -48.37
N SER A 692 -25.91 7.92 -48.27
CA SER A 692 -26.66 9.00 -48.94
C SER A 692 -26.35 9.14 -50.45
N GLN A 693 -26.44 8.03 -51.19
CA GLN A 693 -26.24 7.95 -52.65
C GLN A 693 -24.82 8.29 -53.17
N THR A 694 -23.84 8.50 -52.28
CA THR A 694 -22.44 8.69 -52.66
C THR A 694 -21.59 7.56 -52.06
N THR A 695 -20.75 6.93 -52.88
CA THR A 695 -19.77 5.94 -52.40
C THR A 695 -18.48 6.66 -52.04
N VAL A 696 -18.04 6.49 -50.80
CA VAL A 696 -16.79 7.04 -50.28
C VAL A 696 -15.98 5.89 -49.69
N ARG A 697 -14.65 5.95 -49.82
CA ARG A 697 -13.78 4.98 -49.14
C ARG A 697 -13.58 5.43 -47.69
N GLU A 698 -13.90 4.54 -46.77
CA GLU A 698 -13.78 4.76 -45.34
C GLU A 698 -12.69 3.83 -44.80
N MET A 699 -11.55 4.40 -44.39
CA MET A 699 -10.58 3.68 -43.58
C MET A 699 -10.94 3.86 -42.11
N ARG A 700 -11.26 2.76 -41.41
CA ARG A 700 -11.79 2.80 -40.04
C ARG A 700 -10.99 1.90 -39.09
N VAL A 701 -10.86 2.38 -37.85
CA VAL A 701 -10.43 1.58 -36.70
C VAL A 701 -11.30 1.91 -35.47
N GLN A 702 -11.54 0.91 -34.62
CA GLN A 702 -12.18 1.09 -33.31
C GLN A 702 -11.14 0.79 -32.24
N PRO A 703 -10.45 1.80 -31.67
CA PRO A 703 -9.41 1.54 -30.69
C PRO A 703 -9.99 0.96 -29.41
N ARG A 704 -9.28 0.01 -28.80
CA ARG A 704 -9.69 -0.65 -27.56
C ARG A 704 -8.64 -0.40 -26.48
N PHE A 705 -8.95 0.49 -25.55
CA PHE A 705 -8.03 0.85 -24.47
C PHE A 705 -8.74 1.36 -23.22
N GLN A 706 -8.10 1.19 -22.06
CA GLN A 706 -8.54 1.73 -20.79
C GLN A 706 -7.36 2.00 -19.85
N HIS A 707 -7.40 3.17 -19.21
CA HIS A 707 -6.54 3.54 -18.10
C HIS A 707 -7.16 3.07 -16.79
N PHE A 708 -6.34 2.43 -15.95
CA PHE A 708 -6.73 2.02 -14.61
C PHE A 708 -5.65 2.39 -13.61
N VAL A 709 -6.06 2.60 -12.37
CA VAL A 709 -5.19 3.01 -11.27
C VAL A 709 -4.95 1.80 -10.38
N ASN A 710 -3.69 1.51 -10.11
CA ASN A 710 -3.30 0.39 -9.26
C ASN A 710 -3.18 0.83 -7.80
N GLN A 711 -2.58 1.99 -7.52
CA GLN A 711 -2.32 2.46 -6.17
C GLN A 711 -3.13 3.73 -5.80
N PRO A 712 -3.63 3.82 -4.56
CA PRO A 712 -4.43 4.95 -4.10
C PRO A 712 -3.59 6.09 -3.50
N ILE A 713 -2.49 6.47 -4.16
CA ILE A 713 -1.59 7.53 -3.69
C ILE A 713 -1.50 8.61 -4.76
N LEU A 714 -2.01 9.81 -4.46
CA LEU A 714 -1.95 10.95 -5.37
C LEU A 714 -1.93 12.26 -4.59
N ALA A 715 -1.05 13.17 -4.93
CA ALA A 715 -1.10 14.53 -4.42
C ALA A 715 -1.32 15.54 -5.56
N GLN A 716 -2.08 16.59 -5.27
CA GLN A 716 -2.34 17.68 -6.20
C GLN A 716 -1.80 18.99 -5.60
N MET A 717 -1.15 19.79 -6.42
CA MET A 717 -0.78 21.15 -6.08
C MET A 717 -1.36 22.10 -7.11
N THR A 718 -2.06 23.13 -6.64
CA THR A 718 -2.68 24.15 -7.49
C THR A 718 -1.90 25.44 -7.34
N VAL A 719 -1.23 25.90 -8.40
CA VAL A 719 -0.34 27.06 -8.38
C VAL A 719 -1.01 28.23 -9.09
N THR A 720 -1.09 29.38 -8.41
CA THR A 720 -1.68 30.60 -8.95
C THR A 720 -0.74 31.80 -8.79
N GLY A 721 -0.91 32.83 -9.62
CA GLY A 721 -0.24 34.12 -9.45
C GLY A 721 1.17 34.26 -10.05
N ILE A 722 1.73 33.25 -10.71
CA ILE A 722 3.11 33.31 -11.28
C ILE A 722 3.30 34.49 -12.24
N SER A 723 2.41 34.66 -13.22
CA SER A 723 2.54 35.72 -14.23
C SER A 723 2.50 37.14 -13.64
N ASN A 724 1.72 37.32 -12.58
CA ASN A 724 1.62 38.59 -11.85
C ASN A 724 2.89 38.94 -11.06
N VAL A 725 3.64 37.92 -10.66
CA VAL A 725 4.81 38.03 -9.77
C VAL A 725 6.10 38.21 -10.58
N VAL A 726 6.22 37.53 -11.73
CA VAL A 726 7.37 37.64 -12.64
C VAL A 726 7.51 39.04 -13.23
N ALA A 727 6.40 39.66 -13.64
CA ALA A 727 6.42 40.91 -14.38
C ALA A 727 6.40 42.18 -13.50
N LYS A 728 6.17 42.05 -12.18
CA LYS A 728 6.01 43.20 -11.27
C LYS A 728 7.29 43.48 -10.48
N LYS A 729 7.56 44.78 -10.26
CA LYS A 729 8.64 45.26 -9.37
C LYS A 729 8.42 44.76 -7.94
N VAL A 730 9.49 44.36 -7.26
CA VAL A 730 9.45 43.96 -5.85
C VAL A 730 9.14 45.18 -4.97
N THR A 731 8.12 45.06 -4.12
CA THR A 731 7.76 46.10 -3.13
C THR A 731 8.57 45.84 -1.86
N SER A 732 9.51 46.74 -1.58
CA SER A 732 10.37 46.67 -0.39
C SER A 732 9.55 47.11 0.84
N ASN A 733 9.08 46.15 1.65
CA ASN A 733 8.45 46.42 2.94
C ASN A 733 9.51 46.75 4.00
N TRP A 734 10.14 47.92 3.89
CA TRP A 734 10.85 48.49 5.03
C TRP A 734 9.80 49.06 5.98
N LYS A 735 9.55 48.34 7.08
CA LYS A 735 8.82 48.89 8.22
C LYS A 735 9.73 49.99 8.79
N ALA A 736 9.34 51.25 8.62
CA ALA A 736 10.04 52.36 9.26
C ALA A 736 10.05 52.08 10.78
N MET A 737 11.24 51.95 11.35
CA MET A 737 11.45 51.85 12.80
C MET A 737 10.95 53.11 13.51
#